data_AF-A0A1Z9NKR0-F1
#
_entry.id   AF-A0A1Z9NKR0-F1
#
_cell.length_a   1.000
_cell.length_b   1.000
_cell.length_c   1.000
_cell.angle_alpha   90.00
_cell.angle_beta   90.00
_cell.angle_gamma   90.00
#
_symmetry.space_group_name_H-M   'P 1'
#
loop_
_entity.id
_entity.type
_entity.pdbx_description
1 polymer ?
#
loop_
_entity_poly.entity_id
_entity_poly.type
_entity_poly.pdbx_seq_one_letter_code
_entity_poly.pdbx_strand_id
1 'polypeptide(L)'
;MNSLSKNILLFIFLISTISANRLKLKKAEILESKTIKGESIKYLKGDVEFQKGLINLKCQYGNYKEKKDIAYLFDEVSLTKETLTLTCDSITFYSKKNRIESAGDPKIIDREYSLISDSLIYFTEIDSGIAIGNVELFQNNQKIKANRIEYIKKPGSGAVSYTAIGNVEIQDSLRTATCGIAIYNHDNEKTHLQIKPKIVDAERSLNGKKIILSYTKKMLKHIFIPDNARVITTIEAFKYSKQDSSRKKLKFNDDMTSNNLQGYFINGVLDSLRLSGMATTLYHIIEDSLYKGKNVTSGDTIIMNFKEKNLTNIIVNGGSQGKYTPDSLSNEIHSPLIYSAEKIDYYLKAEETKLIGNAKTRHENTDLEAGYINVNWPTKILYAYPKSETDSIYKSIIPTIIEKGRDPMVGDEMIYNLDTKRGKIIYGKTKAEDGFYKGKEIRNEGDKVIYIKNSVFTTCDLDTPHFHFESNKMKIIQNDVVIAKPIVLKLADIPVFGIPLAIFPHQGGRRHSGWIMPAYGESRSRGQYIDGLGYYWAPNDYWGSKFTLSFGDRQGAVLSVNNQYRVRYKFNGNFYFRNQQFLSGSEDIISLKENRNSNFMLRWKHSQLLRNNQTFNANTTYSSNGSYNRKYGLDVAERMDQKATSNITYTKRWTKSKNSMSFNLYSNQDLLVDKKTDNTSNYYVAPTQAGYQLNIINRTIPKVSFRHGQSNLLATKNNQKRWYHNITWNYGFNFTNKDRKYYESVFIDSLSIYDWKRNDSGSPIDTTFIDNGWTHTASLNAPTKLFKYININPRINLRSNWVNRSFDKIWNDSTNSFQDIENKGFDTRTTGSFSVNANTKLYGVFALPFGPLKIIRHVASPSIGYSWTPDFSEPVFGYDLGYIETYNNPINGDIIKHDRFSKTMAGSTPSNEQKNVNFSLNNIFQAKTTINDEEKKIDLFSWRVSSSYNYAADKYNLANLKSSIRSKLFGKLNLDLSTTHDFYDYDNETGARINEYRKNNNGILDPRLINARLSTGFRLNGSHWQKKDEQIPTDIDSLKTNDHLSELNTINSMKNTLKSGNLWSTNFSLSYNYNAYNPLNETKTFWVNTSSNIQLSKNWKLAYRARFDMIKKDLVSHNVSLNRDLHCWELSLNWTPGGIGQGVYVKLNVKSPNLKDLKIEKKGGVYSKSPF
;
A
#
# COMPACT_ATOMS: atom_id res chain seq x y z
N MET A 1 -60.58 29.33 22.66
CA MET A 1 -61.92 29.27 22.04
C MET A 1 -62.92 29.28 23.18
N ASN A 2 -63.34 30.49 23.55
CA ASN A 2 -64.61 31.13 23.14
C ASN A 2 -65.69 30.74 24.15
N SER A 3 -65.97 31.55 25.17
CA SER A 3 -66.64 32.86 25.17
C SER A 3 -68.09 32.67 25.62
N LEU A 4 -68.42 33.34 26.72
CA LEU A 4 -69.66 34.07 26.95
C LEU A 4 -71.00 33.40 26.64
N SER A 5 -71.83 33.23 27.68
CA SER A 5 -72.99 34.12 27.96
C SER A 5 -74.20 33.37 28.55
N LYS A 6 -75.01 34.14 29.31
CA LYS A 6 -76.31 33.87 29.95
C LYS A 6 -76.23 33.32 31.38
N ASN A 7 -76.90 33.86 32.41
CA ASN A 7 -77.88 34.94 32.62
C ASN A 7 -77.91 35.20 34.16
N ILE A 8 -77.64 36.39 34.68
CA ILE A 8 -78.60 37.39 35.24
C ILE A 8 -80.04 36.90 35.47
N LEU A 9 -80.45 36.74 36.74
CA LEU A 9 -81.63 37.34 37.43
C LEU A 9 -81.68 36.80 38.88
N LEU A 10 -81.45 37.63 39.91
CA LEU A 10 -82.41 38.40 40.72
C LEU A 10 -83.27 37.53 41.67
N PHE A 11 -83.15 37.55 43.01
CA PHE A 11 -83.48 38.60 44.03
C PHE A 11 -84.93 38.51 44.55
N ILE A 12 -85.12 38.90 45.83
CA ILE A 12 -86.34 39.03 46.67
C ILE A 12 -86.63 37.76 47.50
N PHE A 13 -86.69 37.70 48.83
CA PHE A 13 -86.69 38.62 50.00
C PHE A 13 -86.15 37.75 51.19
N LEU A 14 -85.35 38.22 52.15
CA LEU A 14 -85.85 38.96 53.31
C LEU A 14 -84.67 39.63 54.04
N ILE A 15 -84.90 40.89 54.40
CA ILE A 15 -84.06 41.76 55.22
C ILE A 15 -84.16 41.36 56.69
N SER A 16 -83.01 41.16 57.34
CA SER A 16 -82.71 41.36 58.78
C SER A 16 -81.49 40.46 59.10
N THR A 17 -80.33 40.85 59.61
CA THR A 17 -79.87 42.00 60.39
C THR A 17 -78.36 42.15 60.11
N ILE A 18 -77.92 43.30 59.59
CA ILE A 18 -76.51 43.67 59.65
C ILE A 18 -76.22 44.04 61.12
N SER A 19 -75.81 43.06 61.92
CA SER A 19 -75.08 43.34 63.15
C SER A 19 -73.62 43.48 62.76
N ALA A 20 -73.14 44.72 62.68
CA ALA A 20 -71.71 44.98 62.62
C ALA A 20 -71.06 44.27 63.82
N ASN A 21 -70.36 43.17 63.54
CA ASN A 21 -69.66 42.35 64.53
C ASN A 21 -68.43 43.13 65.01
N ARG A 22 -68.66 44.24 65.73
CA ARG A 22 -67.64 45.17 66.25
C ARG A 22 -66.87 44.52 67.39
N LEU A 23 -65.61 44.88 67.56
CA LEU A 23 -64.80 44.43 68.69
C LEU A 23 -65.43 44.93 70.00
N LYS A 24 -65.89 44.02 70.86
CA LYS A 24 -66.51 44.34 72.15
C LYS A 24 -65.52 44.08 73.27
N LEU A 25 -65.28 45.07 74.11
CA LEU A 25 -64.60 44.86 75.38
C LEU A 25 -65.53 44.10 76.32
N LYS A 26 -65.08 42.98 76.88
CA LYS A 26 -65.83 42.15 77.85
C LYS A 26 -65.41 42.42 79.29
N LYS A 27 -64.11 42.55 79.53
CA LYS A 27 -63.53 42.63 80.87
C LYS A 27 -62.31 43.55 80.84
N ALA A 28 -62.14 44.37 81.87
CA ALA A 28 -60.92 45.10 82.21
C ALA A 28 -61.06 45.57 83.67
N GLU A 29 -60.00 45.45 84.48
CA GLU A 29 -60.01 45.91 85.87
C GLU A 29 -60.02 47.44 85.98
N ILE A 30 -59.31 48.11 85.06
CA ILE A 30 -59.22 49.56 84.98
C ILE A 30 -59.50 50.00 83.54
N LEU A 31 -60.48 50.90 83.37
CA LEU A 31 -60.82 51.53 82.09
C LEU A 31 -60.74 53.05 82.24
N GLU A 32 -59.72 53.66 81.63
CA GLU A 32 -59.56 55.12 81.56
C GLU A 32 -59.82 55.59 80.13
N SER A 33 -60.89 56.36 79.92
CA SER A 33 -61.25 56.91 78.60
C SER A 33 -60.70 58.33 78.47
N LYS A 34 -59.75 58.54 77.54
CA LYS A 34 -59.12 59.84 77.30
C LYS A 34 -59.37 60.28 75.87
N THR A 35 -59.86 61.51 75.71
CA THR A 35 -60.05 62.12 74.39
C THR A 35 -58.78 62.86 74.00
N ILE A 36 -57.98 62.29 73.09
CA ILE A 36 -56.74 62.90 72.61
C ILE A 36 -56.95 63.29 71.15
N LYS A 37 -56.86 64.59 70.82
CA LYS A 37 -57.04 65.14 69.47
C LYS A 37 -58.37 64.72 68.77
N GLY A 38 -59.49 64.70 69.50
CA GLY A 38 -60.83 64.38 68.95
C GLY A 38 -61.12 62.89 68.72
N GLU A 39 -60.19 62.00 69.10
CA GLU A 39 -60.38 60.54 69.14
C GLU A 39 -60.55 60.07 70.59
N SER A 40 -61.61 59.28 70.84
CA SER A 40 -61.81 58.55 72.10
C SER A 40 -60.89 57.34 72.11
N ILE A 41 -59.92 57.34 73.03
CA ILE A 41 -58.99 56.23 73.26
C ILE A 41 -59.27 55.68 74.66
N LYS A 42 -59.61 54.40 74.74
CA LYS A 42 -59.77 53.68 76.01
C LYS A 42 -58.44 53.01 76.35
N TYR A 43 -57.84 53.44 77.44
CA TYR A 43 -56.69 52.79 78.07
C TYR A 43 -57.22 51.74 79.06
N LEU A 44 -56.77 50.51 78.91
CA LEU A 44 -57.27 49.34 79.61
C LEU A 44 -56.09 48.66 80.30
N LYS A 45 -56.26 48.33 81.59
CA LYS A 45 -55.23 47.70 82.40
C LYS A 45 -55.83 46.65 83.34
N GLY A 46 -55.16 45.50 83.44
CA GLY A 46 -55.54 44.36 84.29
C GLY A 46 -56.61 43.47 83.65
N ASP A 47 -56.26 42.21 83.35
CA ASP A 47 -57.12 41.14 82.81
C ASP A 47 -58.12 41.62 81.74
N VAL A 48 -57.56 42.25 80.70
CA VAL A 48 -58.33 42.89 79.62
C VAL A 48 -58.75 41.84 78.61
N GLU A 49 -60.05 41.70 78.38
CA GLU A 49 -60.64 40.72 77.47
C GLU A 49 -61.52 41.39 76.40
N PHE A 50 -61.23 41.14 75.12
CA PHE A 50 -62.05 41.57 73.99
C PHE A 50 -62.64 40.39 73.22
N GLN A 51 -63.89 40.50 72.80
CA GLN A 51 -64.55 39.52 71.94
C GLN A 51 -65.04 40.14 70.63
N LYS A 52 -64.78 39.45 69.51
CA LYS A 52 -65.37 39.72 68.20
C LYS A 52 -65.77 38.43 67.51
N GLY A 53 -67.07 38.16 67.44
CA GLY A 53 -67.59 36.87 66.96
C GLY A 53 -67.07 35.70 67.82
N LEU A 54 -66.39 34.75 67.19
CA LEU A 54 -65.76 33.59 67.83
C LEU A 54 -64.32 33.86 68.32
N ILE A 55 -63.81 35.07 68.14
CA ILE A 55 -62.45 35.47 68.53
C ILE A 55 -62.51 36.10 69.93
N ASN A 56 -61.69 35.58 70.83
CA ASN A 56 -61.51 36.10 72.18
C ASN A 56 -60.04 36.48 72.38
N LEU A 57 -59.77 37.73 72.72
CA LEU A 57 -58.45 38.32 72.92
C LEU A 57 -58.29 38.65 74.40
N LYS A 58 -57.15 38.32 75.00
CA LYS A 58 -56.78 38.66 76.37
C LYS A 58 -55.42 39.35 76.39
N CYS A 59 -55.21 40.31 77.28
CA CYS A 59 -53.92 40.95 77.54
C CYS A 59 -53.92 41.64 78.91
N GLN A 60 -52.74 42.07 79.37
CA GLN A 60 -52.62 42.84 80.60
C GLN A 60 -52.80 44.35 80.39
N TYR A 61 -52.44 44.87 79.21
CA TYR A 61 -52.59 46.28 78.84
C TYR A 61 -53.17 46.44 77.43
N GLY A 62 -54.10 47.37 77.23
CA GLY A 62 -54.71 47.59 75.91
C GLY A 62 -55.15 49.03 75.66
N ASN A 63 -54.90 49.54 74.45
CA ASN A 63 -55.39 50.83 73.97
C ASN A 63 -56.40 50.59 72.83
N TYR A 64 -57.67 50.92 73.06
CA TYR A 64 -58.72 50.76 72.06
C TYR A 64 -59.21 52.10 71.51
N LYS A 65 -59.01 52.29 70.20
CA LYS A 65 -59.46 53.48 69.45
C LYS A 65 -60.83 53.22 68.84
N GLU A 66 -61.87 53.67 69.50
CA GLU A 66 -63.27 53.29 69.22
C GLU A 66 -63.75 53.74 67.82
N LYS A 67 -63.40 54.95 67.35
CA LYS A 67 -63.79 55.43 66.00
C LYS A 67 -63.11 54.64 64.86
N LYS A 68 -61.86 54.22 65.09
CA LYS A 68 -61.05 53.48 64.11
C LYS A 68 -61.25 51.96 64.20
N ASP A 69 -61.83 51.47 65.30
CA ASP A 69 -62.03 50.04 65.61
C ASP A 69 -60.70 49.28 65.56
N ILE A 70 -59.71 49.83 66.26
CA ILE A 70 -58.35 49.28 66.38
C ILE A 70 -58.03 49.10 67.86
N ALA A 71 -57.65 47.89 68.26
CA ALA A 71 -57.11 47.60 69.59
C ALA A 71 -55.62 47.33 69.50
N TYR A 72 -54.82 48.04 70.29
CA TYR A 72 -53.41 47.76 70.53
C TYR A 72 -53.32 47.06 71.88
N LEU A 73 -52.81 45.85 71.94
CA LEU A 73 -52.76 44.98 73.12
C LEU A 73 -51.30 44.66 73.42
N PHE A 74 -50.92 44.68 74.69
CA PHE A 74 -49.54 44.52 75.17
C PHE A 74 -49.51 43.67 76.44
N ASP A 75 -48.42 42.92 76.62
CA ASP A 75 -48.12 41.99 77.72
C ASP A 75 -49.14 40.85 77.90
N GLU A 76 -48.63 39.61 77.91
CA GLU A 76 -49.41 38.36 78.02
C GLU A 76 -50.57 38.28 77.01
N VAL A 77 -50.33 38.73 75.77
CA VAL A 77 -51.39 38.79 74.77
C VAL A 77 -51.69 37.39 74.25
N SER A 78 -52.94 36.95 74.42
CA SER A 78 -53.43 35.69 73.86
C SER A 78 -54.72 35.89 73.08
N LEU A 79 -54.80 35.26 71.93
CA LEU A 79 -55.97 35.19 71.08
C LEU A 79 -56.41 33.74 71.01
N THR A 80 -57.71 33.50 71.19
CA THR A 80 -58.33 32.19 71.00
C THR A 80 -59.47 32.31 69.99
N LYS A 81 -59.48 31.43 68.99
CA LYS A 81 -60.55 31.30 68.00
C LYS A 81 -60.75 29.81 67.72
N GLU A 82 -61.83 29.24 68.24
CA GLU A 82 -62.11 27.79 68.17
C GLU A 82 -60.94 26.93 68.69
N THR A 83 -60.19 26.28 67.79
CA THR A 83 -59.01 25.45 68.11
C THR A 83 -57.69 26.19 68.00
N LEU A 84 -57.69 27.42 67.47
CA LEU A 84 -56.51 28.23 67.23
C LEU A 84 -56.22 29.11 68.45
N THR A 85 -55.01 29.01 68.98
CA THR A 85 -54.47 29.88 70.02
C THR A 85 -53.26 30.62 69.46
N LEU A 86 -53.24 31.96 69.54
CA LEU A 86 -52.11 32.81 69.17
C LEU A 86 -51.62 33.55 70.42
N THR A 87 -50.35 33.43 70.78
CA THR A 87 -49.73 34.15 71.91
C THR A 87 -48.55 35.00 71.45
N CYS A 88 -48.37 36.21 71.98
CA CYS A 88 -47.24 37.10 71.69
C CYS A 88 -47.14 38.25 72.70
N ASP A 89 -46.08 39.05 72.61
CA ASP A 89 -45.88 40.23 73.47
C ASP A 89 -46.84 41.38 73.13
N SER A 90 -47.19 41.55 71.85
CA SER A 90 -48.09 42.62 71.41
C SER A 90 -48.95 42.26 70.19
N ILE A 91 -50.21 42.70 70.19
CA ILE A 91 -51.14 42.57 69.06
C ILE A 91 -51.75 43.92 68.72
N THR A 92 -51.74 44.27 67.44
CA THR A 92 -52.64 45.28 66.86
C THR A 92 -53.77 44.60 66.10
N PHE A 93 -54.99 44.69 66.63
CA PHE A 93 -56.20 44.14 66.02
C PHE A 93 -56.94 45.23 65.23
N TYR A 94 -56.92 45.15 63.90
CA TYR A 94 -57.68 46.01 63.01
C TYR A 94 -59.04 45.38 62.71
N SER A 95 -60.03 45.70 63.52
CA SER A 95 -61.34 45.06 63.43
C SER A 95 -62.02 45.32 62.07
N LYS A 96 -62.04 46.54 61.53
CA LYS A 96 -62.64 46.82 60.21
C LYS A 96 -61.98 46.05 59.04
N LYS A 97 -60.72 45.64 59.20
CA LYS A 97 -59.94 44.95 58.16
C LYS A 97 -59.84 43.43 58.38
N ASN A 98 -60.46 42.89 59.43
CA ASN A 98 -60.33 41.47 59.83
C ASN A 98 -58.87 41.01 59.85
N ARG A 99 -57.97 41.87 60.35
CA ARG A 99 -56.53 41.71 60.27
C ARG A 99 -55.89 41.96 61.62
N ILE A 100 -54.95 41.10 61.97
CA ILE A 100 -54.18 41.13 63.19
C ILE A 100 -52.71 41.26 62.80
N GLU A 101 -52.00 42.17 63.45
CA GLU A 101 -50.54 42.28 63.37
C GLU A 101 -49.98 41.99 64.76
N SER A 102 -49.21 40.92 64.90
CA SER A 102 -48.55 40.54 66.15
C SER A 102 -47.05 40.68 66.04
N ALA A 103 -46.40 41.13 67.11
CA ALA A 103 -44.96 41.32 67.21
C ALA A 103 -44.46 40.94 68.61
N GLY A 104 -43.24 40.39 68.69
CA GLY A 104 -42.68 39.81 69.92
C GLY A 104 -43.06 38.34 70.04
N ASP A 105 -42.32 37.50 69.32
CA ASP A 105 -42.42 36.03 69.27
C ASP A 105 -43.84 35.43 69.14
N PRO A 106 -44.65 35.86 68.14
CA PRO A 106 -45.95 35.24 67.89
C PRO A 106 -45.88 33.73 67.64
N LYS A 107 -46.64 33.01 68.46
CA LYS A 107 -46.81 31.57 68.42
C LYS A 107 -48.28 31.20 68.19
N ILE A 108 -48.57 30.59 67.04
CA ILE A 108 -49.85 29.95 66.75
C ILE A 108 -49.77 28.47 67.12
N ILE A 109 -50.77 27.98 67.82
CA ILE A 109 -51.03 26.56 68.06
C ILE A 109 -52.46 26.27 67.59
N ASP A 110 -52.60 25.36 66.64
CA ASP A 110 -53.87 24.79 66.18
C ASP A 110 -53.78 23.25 66.22
N ARG A 111 -54.89 22.54 66.03
CA ARG A 111 -54.87 21.06 66.01
C ARG A 111 -53.99 20.50 64.88
N GLU A 112 -53.92 21.19 63.75
CA GLU A 112 -53.27 20.68 62.54
C GLU A 112 -51.86 21.25 62.28
N TYR A 113 -51.53 22.40 62.89
CA TYR A 113 -50.22 23.03 62.74
C TYR A 113 -49.83 23.89 63.94
N SER A 114 -48.54 24.12 64.12
CA SER A 114 -48.02 25.17 64.98
C SER A 114 -47.06 26.08 64.21
N LEU A 115 -47.06 27.37 64.51
CA LEU A 115 -46.23 28.36 63.82
C LEU A 115 -45.60 29.30 64.84
N ILE A 116 -44.31 29.56 64.72
CA ILE A 116 -43.55 30.56 65.50
C ILE A 116 -42.87 31.52 64.52
N SER A 117 -42.78 32.81 64.83
CA SER A 117 -42.08 33.82 64.03
C SER A 117 -41.76 35.06 64.86
N ASP A 118 -40.92 35.97 64.37
CA ASP A 118 -40.65 37.26 65.02
C ASP A 118 -41.86 38.22 64.90
N SER A 119 -42.59 38.15 63.78
CA SER A 119 -43.82 38.90 63.54
C SER A 119 -44.80 38.13 62.64
N LEU A 120 -46.10 38.30 62.87
CA LEU A 120 -47.15 37.60 62.15
C LEU A 120 -48.31 38.54 61.82
N ILE A 121 -48.78 38.47 60.57
CA ILE A 121 -50.01 39.10 60.11
C ILE A 121 -51.05 38.00 59.92
N TYR A 122 -52.12 37.99 60.70
CA TYR A 122 -53.19 36.99 60.61
C TYR A 122 -54.51 37.61 60.14
N PHE A 123 -55.11 37.04 59.10
CA PHE A 123 -56.38 37.45 58.53
C PHE A 123 -57.49 36.54 59.03
N THR A 124 -58.39 37.09 59.84
CA THR A 124 -59.34 36.32 60.65
C THR A 124 -60.54 35.79 59.86
N GLU A 125 -60.81 36.33 58.68
CA GLU A 125 -61.95 35.94 57.82
C GLU A 125 -61.66 34.69 57.00
N ILE A 126 -60.41 34.54 56.56
CA ILE A 126 -59.94 33.44 55.69
C ILE A 126 -58.98 32.48 56.41
N ASP A 127 -58.82 32.63 57.74
CA ASP A 127 -57.92 31.83 58.58
C ASP A 127 -56.50 31.66 58.01
N SER A 128 -55.97 32.73 57.43
CA SER A 128 -54.70 32.74 56.70
C SER A 128 -53.74 33.77 57.29
N GLY A 129 -52.45 33.63 57.05
CA GLY A 129 -51.49 34.57 57.60
C GLY A 129 -50.15 34.65 56.87
N ILE A 130 -49.39 35.69 57.21
CA ILE A 130 -48.05 35.98 56.72
C ILE A 130 -47.14 36.09 57.95
N ALA A 131 -46.28 35.11 58.15
CA ALA A 131 -45.26 35.08 59.18
C ALA A 131 -43.93 35.59 58.61
N ILE A 132 -43.20 36.41 59.37
CA ILE A 132 -41.98 37.09 58.94
C ILE A 132 -40.95 37.05 60.07
N GLY A 133 -39.72 36.70 59.74
CA GLY A 133 -38.60 36.62 60.71
C GLY A 133 -38.59 35.28 61.46
N ASN A 134 -37.46 34.56 61.36
CA ASN A 134 -37.21 33.24 61.97
C ASN A 134 -38.42 32.30 62.01
N VAL A 135 -39.14 32.17 60.89
CA VAL A 135 -40.42 31.46 60.89
C VAL A 135 -40.18 29.96 60.99
N GLU A 136 -40.79 29.31 61.98
CA GLU A 136 -40.86 27.85 62.11
C GLU A 136 -42.33 27.41 62.05
N LEU A 137 -42.72 26.72 60.98
CA LEU A 137 -44.03 26.08 60.81
C LEU A 137 -43.87 24.57 60.99
N PHE A 138 -44.67 23.97 61.88
CA PHE A 138 -44.74 22.54 62.07
C PHE A 138 -46.11 22.02 61.64
N GLN A 139 -46.13 21.12 60.66
CA GLN A 139 -47.36 20.43 60.20
C GLN A 139 -47.01 19.13 59.48
N ASN A 140 -47.93 18.16 59.44
CA ASN A 140 -47.72 16.87 58.74
C ASN A 140 -46.40 16.15 59.12
N ASN A 141 -45.97 16.22 60.39
CA ASN A 141 -44.66 15.73 60.87
C ASN A 141 -43.45 16.35 60.16
N GLN A 142 -43.61 17.54 59.57
CA GLN A 142 -42.53 18.31 58.95
C GLN A 142 -42.30 19.60 59.73
N LYS A 143 -41.02 19.93 59.95
CA LYS A 143 -40.59 21.23 60.46
C LYS A 143 -40.10 22.07 59.27
N ILE A 144 -40.77 23.17 59.00
CA ILE A 144 -40.46 24.10 57.91
C ILE A 144 -39.90 25.40 58.50
N LYS A 145 -38.67 25.75 58.15
CA LYS A 145 -38.04 27.02 58.50
C LYS A 145 -37.93 27.91 57.28
N ALA A 146 -38.18 29.21 57.42
CA ALA A 146 -37.93 30.20 56.38
C ALA A 146 -37.85 31.63 56.95
N ASN A 147 -37.33 32.57 56.16
CA ASN A 147 -37.39 33.99 56.51
C ASN A 147 -38.84 34.53 56.49
N ARG A 148 -39.70 33.97 55.64
CA ARG A 148 -41.11 34.36 55.48
C ARG A 148 -41.97 33.18 55.05
N ILE A 149 -43.13 32.99 55.68
CA ILE A 149 -44.12 31.98 55.28
C ILE A 149 -45.49 32.64 55.12
N GLU A 150 -46.06 32.54 53.94
CA GLU A 150 -47.47 32.82 53.68
C GLU A 150 -48.25 31.50 53.77
N TYR A 151 -49.31 31.42 54.58
CA TYR A 151 -50.11 30.21 54.71
C TYR A 151 -51.60 30.47 54.57
N ILE A 152 -52.31 29.49 54.02
CA ILE A 152 -53.75 29.50 53.79
C ILE A 152 -54.35 28.24 54.42
N LYS A 153 -55.24 28.43 55.40
CA LYS A 153 -56.04 27.35 56.01
C LYS A 153 -57.43 27.34 55.39
N LYS A 154 -57.87 26.19 54.86
CA LYS A 154 -59.25 26.03 54.37
C LYS A 154 -60.10 25.31 55.42
N PRO A 155 -61.42 25.53 55.45
CA PRO A 155 -62.32 24.77 56.33
C PRO A 155 -62.25 23.28 56.00
N GLY A 156 -61.97 22.44 57.00
CA GLY A 156 -61.88 20.97 56.87
C GLY A 156 -60.56 20.41 56.34
N SER A 157 -59.53 21.24 56.08
CA SER A 157 -58.20 20.76 55.66
C SER A 157 -57.35 20.32 56.85
N GLY A 158 -56.73 19.14 56.78
CA GLY A 158 -55.82 18.61 57.82
C GLY A 158 -54.37 19.15 57.75
N ALA A 159 -54.14 20.24 57.02
CA ALA A 159 -52.86 20.95 56.91
C ALA A 159 -53.09 22.32 56.24
N VAL A 160 -52.15 23.25 56.40
CA VAL A 160 -52.15 24.55 55.69
C VAL A 160 -51.34 24.49 54.40
N SER A 161 -51.87 25.10 53.35
CA SER A 161 -51.07 25.38 52.13
C SER A 161 -50.13 26.54 52.43
N TYR A 162 -48.88 26.48 51.98
CA TYR A 162 -47.91 27.53 52.29
C TYR A 162 -46.97 27.87 51.14
N THR A 163 -46.47 29.10 51.17
CA THR A 163 -45.33 29.59 50.39
C THR A 163 -44.26 30.09 51.34
N ALA A 164 -43.17 29.32 51.46
CA ALA A 164 -42.01 29.64 52.27
C ALA A 164 -40.93 30.30 51.38
N ILE A 165 -40.34 31.41 51.83
CA ILE A 165 -39.41 32.23 51.04
C ILE A 165 -38.19 32.60 51.89
N GLY A 166 -36.99 32.42 51.32
CA GLY A 166 -35.70 32.77 51.93
C GLY A 166 -35.20 31.71 52.91
N ASN A 167 -34.01 31.17 52.65
CA ASN A 167 -33.35 30.11 53.44
C ASN A 167 -34.31 28.99 53.89
N VAL A 168 -35.10 28.47 52.96
CA VAL A 168 -36.15 27.50 53.28
C VAL A 168 -35.51 26.15 53.60
N GLU A 169 -35.83 25.60 54.76
CA GLU A 169 -35.43 24.28 55.21
C GLU A 169 -36.67 23.49 55.64
N ILE A 170 -36.94 22.36 54.99
CA ILE A 170 -38.03 21.44 55.32
C ILE A 170 -37.41 20.15 55.83
N GLN A 171 -37.60 19.85 57.11
CA GLN A 171 -37.10 18.67 57.76
C GLN A 171 -38.25 17.69 58.04
N ASP A 172 -38.14 16.46 57.55
CA ASP A 172 -39.00 15.33 57.94
C ASP A 172 -38.18 14.26 58.67
N SER A 173 -38.78 13.10 59.00
CA SER A 173 -38.11 12.04 59.76
C SER A 173 -36.97 11.32 59.01
N LEU A 174 -36.85 11.50 57.69
CA LEU A 174 -35.92 10.74 56.84
C LEU A 174 -35.00 11.63 55.99
N ARG A 175 -35.32 12.91 55.78
CA ARG A 175 -34.62 13.80 54.85
C ARG A 175 -34.78 15.28 55.21
N THR A 176 -33.85 16.07 54.71
CA THR A 176 -33.87 17.53 54.77
C THR A 176 -33.88 18.10 53.36
N ALA A 177 -34.87 18.93 53.04
CA ALA A 177 -34.96 19.67 51.79
C ALA A 177 -34.63 21.14 52.02
N THR A 178 -33.71 21.69 51.24
CA THR A 178 -33.29 23.09 51.30
C THR A 178 -33.54 23.77 49.95
N CYS A 179 -34.05 25.01 49.97
CA CYS A 179 -34.29 25.79 48.74
C CYS A 179 -34.47 27.28 49.04
N GLY A 180 -34.52 28.12 48.00
CA GLY A 180 -34.86 29.53 48.17
C GLY A 180 -36.37 29.78 48.33
N ILE A 181 -37.21 28.97 47.69
CA ILE A 181 -38.67 29.05 47.74
C ILE A 181 -39.28 27.64 47.77
N ALA A 182 -40.18 27.38 48.71
CA ALA A 182 -41.01 26.17 48.73
C ALA A 182 -42.50 26.52 48.70
N ILE A 183 -43.26 25.88 47.82
CA ILE A 183 -44.71 26.06 47.69
C ILE A 183 -45.38 24.71 47.91
N TYR A 184 -46.19 24.59 48.96
CA TYR A 184 -47.01 23.41 49.23
C TYR A 184 -48.49 23.73 49.02
N ASN A 185 -49.15 22.91 48.20
CA ASN A 185 -50.59 22.99 47.98
C ASN A 185 -51.25 21.72 48.53
N HIS A 186 -52.18 21.91 49.48
CA HIS A 186 -52.90 20.82 50.13
C HIS A 186 -53.89 20.11 49.18
N ASP A 187 -54.59 20.84 48.30
CA ASP A 187 -55.66 20.28 47.44
C ASP A 187 -55.15 19.18 46.50
N ASN A 188 -53.90 19.28 46.06
CA ASN A 188 -53.27 18.32 45.16
C ASN A 188 -52.07 17.59 45.78
N GLU A 189 -51.82 17.81 47.08
CA GLU A 189 -50.70 17.29 47.85
C GLU A 189 -49.34 17.41 47.11
N LYS A 190 -49.06 18.57 46.47
CA LYS A 190 -47.79 18.83 45.77
C LYS A 190 -46.94 19.87 46.48
N THR A 191 -45.64 19.58 46.57
CA THR A 191 -44.61 20.51 47.03
C THR A 191 -43.69 20.87 45.86
N HIS A 192 -43.55 22.16 45.57
CA HIS A 192 -42.60 22.69 44.60
C HIS A 192 -41.43 23.35 45.33
N LEU A 193 -40.22 22.85 45.12
CA LEU A 193 -38.97 23.44 45.60
C LEU A 193 -38.29 24.17 44.45
N GLN A 194 -37.98 25.45 44.64
CA GLN A 194 -37.44 26.35 43.62
C GLN A 194 -36.23 27.13 44.16
N ILE A 195 -35.37 27.59 43.25
CA ILE A 195 -34.12 28.32 43.54
C ILE A 195 -33.13 27.44 44.31
N LYS A 196 -32.21 26.81 43.55
CA LYS A 196 -31.19 25.86 44.05
C LYS A 196 -31.74 24.80 45.02
N PRO A 197 -32.85 24.10 44.69
CA PRO A 197 -33.39 23.07 45.56
C PRO A 197 -32.42 21.89 45.70
N LYS A 198 -32.25 21.43 46.93
CA LYS A 198 -31.43 20.28 47.30
C LYS A 198 -32.14 19.45 48.36
N ILE A 199 -32.30 18.15 48.12
CA ILE A 199 -32.83 17.19 49.09
C ILE A 199 -31.68 16.28 49.51
N VAL A 200 -31.46 16.12 50.81
CA VAL A 200 -30.43 15.26 51.38
C VAL A 200 -31.08 14.26 52.33
N ASP A 201 -30.78 12.99 52.16
CA ASP A 201 -31.03 11.94 53.16
C ASP A 201 -29.69 11.38 53.68
N ALA A 202 -29.72 10.32 54.49
CA ALA A 202 -28.51 9.77 55.13
C ALA A 202 -27.39 9.36 54.13
N GLU A 203 -27.75 8.98 52.90
CA GLU A 203 -26.81 8.42 51.92
C GLU A 203 -26.86 9.12 50.56
N ARG A 204 -27.89 9.94 50.29
CA ARG A 204 -28.20 10.48 48.96
C ARG A 204 -28.41 11.99 48.97
N SER A 205 -27.98 12.62 47.88
CA SER A 205 -28.22 14.04 47.60
C SER A 205 -28.88 14.18 46.24
N LEU A 206 -30.02 14.83 46.17
CA LEU A 206 -30.74 15.17 44.94
C LEU A 206 -30.72 16.67 44.71
N ASN A 207 -30.38 17.08 43.50
CA ASN A 207 -30.24 18.47 43.08
C ASN A 207 -30.93 18.70 41.73
N GLY A 208 -31.44 19.91 41.50
CA GLY A 208 -32.01 20.32 40.22
C GLY A 208 -32.30 21.82 40.16
N LYS A 209 -32.85 22.32 39.04
CA LYS A 209 -33.37 23.70 38.98
C LYS A 209 -34.67 23.85 39.77
N LYS A 210 -35.52 22.82 39.72
CA LYS A 210 -36.82 22.71 40.40
C LYS A 210 -37.01 21.26 40.83
N ILE A 211 -37.55 21.01 42.02
CA ILE A 211 -37.95 19.67 42.45
C ILE A 211 -39.42 19.69 42.80
N ILE A 212 -40.19 18.74 42.26
CA ILE A 212 -41.63 18.61 42.52
C ILE A 212 -41.86 17.28 43.22
N LEU A 213 -42.41 17.34 44.42
CA LEU A 213 -42.78 16.18 45.24
C LEU A 213 -44.29 16.06 45.20
N SER A 214 -44.81 14.88 44.87
CA SER A 214 -46.25 14.60 44.88
C SER A 214 -46.54 13.51 45.90
N TYR A 215 -47.47 13.80 46.81
CA TYR A 215 -47.90 12.89 47.86
C TYR A 215 -49.30 12.34 47.58
N THR A 216 -49.65 11.22 48.20
CA THR A 216 -51.02 10.70 48.23
C THR A 216 -51.24 10.05 49.58
N LYS A 217 -52.27 10.47 50.33
CA LYS A 217 -52.51 10.02 51.71
C LYS A 217 -51.27 10.23 52.60
N LYS A 218 -50.61 11.39 52.47
CA LYS A 218 -49.37 11.76 53.21
C LYS A 218 -48.11 10.91 52.88
N MET A 219 -48.17 9.99 51.92
CA MET A 219 -47.02 9.19 51.48
C MET A 219 -46.46 9.72 50.15
N LEU A 220 -45.13 9.79 50.02
CA LEU A 220 -44.49 10.21 48.77
C LEU A 220 -44.78 9.18 47.68
N LYS A 221 -45.32 9.64 46.55
CA LYS A 221 -45.67 8.80 45.40
C LYS A 221 -44.77 9.06 44.19
N HIS A 222 -44.38 10.33 43.98
CA HIS A 222 -43.64 10.72 42.80
C HIS A 222 -42.71 11.91 43.08
N ILE A 223 -41.47 11.80 42.62
CA ILE A 223 -40.49 12.89 42.56
C ILE A 223 -40.24 13.24 41.10
N PHE A 224 -40.27 14.53 40.77
CA PHE A 224 -40.01 15.01 39.42
C PHE A 224 -39.05 16.19 39.43
N ILE A 225 -37.94 16.06 38.69
CA ILE A 225 -36.95 17.11 38.46
C ILE A 225 -36.94 17.39 36.95
N PRO A 226 -37.57 18.47 36.48
CA PRO A 226 -37.75 18.72 35.05
C PRO A 226 -36.47 19.14 34.33
N ASP A 227 -35.49 19.72 35.05
CA ASP A 227 -34.26 20.28 34.47
C ASP A 227 -33.04 20.11 35.40
N ASN A 228 -31.90 19.76 34.80
CA ASN A 228 -30.57 19.61 35.45
C ASN A 228 -30.60 18.68 36.68
N ALA A 229 -31.25 17.52 36.54
CA ALA A 229 -31.29 16.55 37.61
C ALA A 229 -29.90 15.95 37.87
N ARG A 230 -29.48 15.95 39.13
CA ARG A 230 -28.28 15.24 39.60
C ARG A 230 -28.59 14.51 40.89
N VAL A 231 -28.22 13.24 40.96
CA VAL A 231 -28.37 12.38 42.14
C VAL A 231 -27.01 11.81 42.48
N ILE A 232 -26.57 12.02 43.72
CA ILE A 232 -25.34 11.45 44.25
C ILE A 232 -25.72 10.46 45.36
N THR A 233 -25.25 9.22 45.30
CA THR A 233 -25.43 8.21 46.35
C THR A 233 -24.07 7.79 46.89
N THR A 234 -23.89 7.82 48.20
CA THR A 234 -22.64 7.44 48.87
C THR A 234 -22.71 5.97 49.27
N ILE A 235 -21.71 5.18 48.88
CA ILE A 235 -21.64 3.74 49.18
C ILE A 235 -20.31 3.44 49.87
N GLU A 236 -20.33 2.53 50.84
CA GLU A 236 -19.12 2.07 51.55
C GLU A 236 -18.69 0.68 51.04
N ALA A 237 -17.41 0.52 50.71
CA ALA A 237 -16.85 -0.78 50.34
C ALA A 237 -15.39 -0.93 50.77
N PHE A 238 -14.92 -2.18 50.84
CA PHE A 238 -13.53 -2.52 51.13
C PHE A 238 -12.72 -2.59 49.83
N LYS A 239 -11.48 -2.11 49.87
CA LYS A 239 -10.50 -2.24 48.80
C LYS A 239 -9.21 -2.85 49.33
N TYR A 240 -8.58 -3.73 48.56
CA TYR A 240 -7.27 -4.29 48.91
C TYR A 240 -6.19 -3.20 48.89
N SER A 241 -5.35 -3.18 49.93
CA SER A 241 -4.18 -2.30 50.00
C SER A 241 -3.00 -2.90 49.24
N LYS A 242 -2.24 -2.06 48.51
CA LYS A 242 -1.02 -2.46 47.77
C LYS A 242 0.13 -2.94 48.65
N GLN A 243 0.11 -2.64 49.95
CA GLN A 243 1.25 -2.86 50.84
C GLN A 243 1.13 -4.07 51.78
N ASP A 244 -0.07 -4.52 52.18
CA ASP A 244 -0.20 -5.48 53.30
C ASP A 244 -1.32 -6.54 53.18
N SER A 245 -1.93 -6.75 52.01
CA SER A 245 -3.09 -7.67 51.85
C SER A 245 -4.31 -7.35 52.76
N SER A 246 -4.27 -6.24 53.51
CA SER A 246 -5.34 -5.78 54.40
C SER A 246 -6.43 -5.02 53.64
N ARG A 247 -7.67 -5.13 54.12
CA ARG A 247 -8.86 -4.48 53.54
C ARG A 247 -9.03 -3.07 54.11
N LYS A 248 -8.97 -2.04 53.26
CA LYS A 248 -9.22 -0.64 53.63
C LYS A 248 -10.66 -0.26 53.31
N LYS A 249 -11.40 0.27 54.29
CA LYS A 249 -12.76 0.81 54.08
C LYS A 249 -12.68 2.16 53.35
N LEU A 250 -13.40 2.29 52.23
CA LEU A 250 -13.45 3.50 51.40
C LEU A 250 -14.91 3.88 51.11
N LYS A 251 -15.15 5.18 50.94
CA LYS A 251 -16.42 5.75 50.50
C LYS A 251 -16.34 6.06 49.01
N PHE A 252 -17.34 5.60 48.26
CA PHE A 252 -17.50 5.84 46.84
C PHE A 252 -18.79 6.63 46.60
N ASN A 253 -18.78 7.50 45.59
CA ASN A 253 -19.95 8.29 45.21
C ASN A 253 -20.43 7.84 43.84
N ASP A 254 -21.61 7.26 43.80
CA ASP A 254 -22.33 7.00 42.56
C ASP A 254 -23.01 8.30 42.12
N ASP A 255 -22.81 8.71 40.87
CA ASP A 255 -23.22 10.02 40.34
C ASP A 255 -24.09 9.82 39.10
N MET A 256 -25.33 10.30 39.16
CA MET A 256 -26.30 10.20 38.08
C MET A 256 -26.71 11.59 37.66
N THR A 257 -26.71 11.87 36.36
CA THR A 257 -27.16 13.15 35.80
C THR A 257 -28.11 12.95 34.64
N SER A 258 -29.06 13.87 34.47
CA SER A 258 -29.94 13.93 33.31
C SER A 258 -30.58 15.32 33.17
N ASN A 259 -31.14 15.61 32.00
CA ASN A 259 -32.01 16.78 31.87
C ASN A 259 -33.25 16.63 32.75
N ASN A 260 -33.93 15.48 32.67
CA ASN A 260 -35.17 15.20 33.36
C ASN A 260 -35.08 13.92 34.20
N LEU A 261 -35.63 13.92 35.42
CA LEU A 261 -35.68 12.76 36.33
C LEU A 261 -37.08 12.56 36.92
N GLN A 262 -37.54 11.32 36.90
CA GLN A 262 -38.79 10.87 37.54
C GLN A 262 -38.51 9.69 38.46
N GLY A 263 -38.88 9.80 39.74
CA GLY A 263 -38.82 8.71 40.71
C GLY A 263 -40.22 8.31 41.14
N TYR A 264 -40.55 7.03 41.05
CA TYR A 264 -41.84 6.46 41.39
C TYR A 264 -41.74 5.65 42.68
N PHE A 265 -42.71 5.83 43.57
CA PHE A 265 -42.74 5.21 44.89
C PHE A 265 -44.05 4.45 45.10
N ILE A 266 -43.95 3.22 45.59
CA ILE A 266 -45.09 2.38 45.98
C ILE A 266 -45.03 2.21 47.50
N ASN A 267 -46.10 2.61 48.20
CA ASN A 267 -46.15 2.61 49.67
C ASN A 267 -44.95 3.35 50.33
N GLY A 268 -44.45 4.41 49.70
CA GLY A 268 -43.30 5.20 50.19
C GLY A 268 -41.93 4.59 49.94
N VAL A 269 -41.84 3.41 49.32
CA VAL A 269 -40.57 2.78 48.91
C VAL A 269 -40.32 3.06 47.42
N LEU A 270 -39.09 3.41 47.07
CA LEU A 270 -38.68 3.63 45.68
C LEU A 270 -38.86 2.34 44.87
N ASP A 271 -39.67 2.41 43.82
CA ASP A 271 -39.98 1.31 42.91
C ASP A 271 -39.17 1.43 41.62
N SER A 272 -39.17 2.61 41.00
CA SER A 272 -38.44 2.84 39.75
C SER A 272 -37.96 4.28 39.63
N LEU A 273 -36.80 4.44 38.97
CA LEU A 273 -36.19 5.73 38.68
C LEU A 273 -35.94 5.82 37.17
N ARG A 274 -36.44 6.88 36.54
CA ARG A 274 -36.28 7.15 35.12
C ARG A 274 -35.55 8.48 34.90
N LEU A 275 -34.34 8.40 34.37
CA LEU A 275 -33.53 9.53 33.92
C LEU A 275 -33.69 9.67 32.40
N SER A 276 -33.92 10.87 31.89
CA SER A 276 -34.13 11.11 30.45
C SER A 276 -33.51 12.43 29.97
N GLY A 277 -33.08 12.45 28.70
CA GLY A 277 -32.39 13.57 28.07
C GLY A 277 -30.93 13.61 28.47
N MET A 278 -30.07 12.95 27.70
CA MET A 278 -28.63 12.79 27.96
C MET A 278 -28.34 12.24 29.37
N ALA A 279 -29.00 11.13 29.72
CA ALA A 279 -28.82 10.50 31.01
C ALA A 279 -27.45 9.84 31.11
N THR A 280 -26.73 10.08 32.21
CA THR A 280 -25.47 9.42 32.53
C THR A 280 -25.51 8.89 33.95
N THR A 281 -24.86 7.75 34.17
CA THR A 281 -24.71 7.13 35.48
C THR A 281 -23.29 6.63 35.64
N LEU A 282 -22.65 6.97 36.75
CA LEU A 282 -21.43 6.37 37.24
C LEU A 282 -21.80 5.60 38.50
N TYR A 283 -21.55 4.29 38.49
CA TYR A 283 -21.74 3.46 39.68
C TYR A 283 -20.56 2.53 39.92
N HIS A 284 -20.28 2.28 41.20
CA HIS A 284 -19.20 1.41 41.63
C HIS A 284 -19.76 -0.01 41.84
N ILE A 285 -19.12 -1.01 41.22
CA ILE A 285 -19.49 -2.41 41.34
C ILE A 285 -18.84 -2.98 42.60
N ILE A 286 -19.66 -3.49 43.51
CA ILE A 286 -19.25 -4.04 44.79
C ILE A 286 -19.81 -5.46 44.88
N GLU A 287 -18.93 -6.41 45.18
CA GLU A 287 -19.24 -7.83 45.31
C GLU A 287 -18.66 -8.32 46.64
N ASP A 288 -19.46 -8.94 47.50
CA ASP A 288 -19.07 -9.35 48.86
C ASP A 288 -18.42 -8.23 49.69
N SER A 289 -18.97 -7.02 49.60
CA SER A 289 -18.42 -5.80 50.22
C SER A 289 -17.06 -5.36 49.68
N LEU A 290 -16.53 -5.99 48.63
CA LEU A 290 -15.27 -5.66 47.99
C LEU A 290 -15.50 -4.85 46.71
N TYR A 291 -14.77 -3.75 46.55
CA TYR A 291 -14.79 -2.94 45.34
C TYR A 291 -14.17 -3.72 44.17
N LYS A 292 -14.94 -3.98 43.11
CA LYS A 292 -14.49 -4.71 41.90
C LYS A 292 -14.16 -3.79 40.73
N GLY A 293 -14.71 -2.59 40.68
CA GLY A 293 -14.47 -1.65 39.59
C GLY A 293 -15.57 -0.60 39.49
N LYS A 294 -15.46 0.29 38.49
CA LYS A 294 -16.48 1.30 38.22
C LYS A 294 -17.04 1.14 36.82
N ASN A 295 -18.33 1.39 36.66
CA ASN A 295 -18.98 1.42 35.37
C ASN A 295 -19.56 2.81 35.11
N VAL A 296 -19.25 3.36 33.92
CA VAL A 296 -19.81 4.63 33.45
C VAL A 296 -20.70 4.31 32.27
N THR A 297 -21.98 4.64 32.36
CA THR A 297 -22.96 4.37 31.31
C THR A 297 -23.71 5.63 30.94
N SER A 298 -24.00 5.81 29.66
CA SER A 298 -24.82 6.93 29.16
C SER A 298 -25.79 6.46 28.09
N GLY A 299 -26.91 7.18 27.97
CA GLY A 299 -27.88 7.03 26.90
C GLY A 299 -28.94 8.14 26.99
N ASP A 300 -29.92 8.13 26.09
CA ASP A 300 -31.01 9.09 26.11
C ASP A 300 -31.93 8.87 27.31
N THR A 301 -32.15 7.60 27.69
CA THR A 301 -32.96 7.24 28.86
C THR A 301 -32.31 6.11 29.64
N ILE A 302 -32.22 6.27 30.97
CA ILE A 302 -31.81 5.22 31.92
C ILE A 302 -32.98 4.94 32.86
N ILE A 303 -33.40 3.69 32.94
CA ILE A 303 -34.45 3.21 33.85
C ILE A 303 -33.81 2.24 34.85
N MET A 304 -34.03 2.48 36.14
CA MET A 304 -33.55 1.64 37.23
C MET A 304 -34.77 1.11 37.99
N ASN A 305 -34.90 -0.21 38.13
CA ASN A 305 -36.01 -0.81 38.87
C ASN A 305 -35.53 -1.43 40.19
N PHE A 306 -36.30 -1.21 41.23
CA PHE A 306 -36.00 -1.64 42.59
C PHE A 306 -37.06 -2.64 43.07
N LYS A 307 -36.62 -3.68 43.79
CA LYS A 307 -37.50 -4.63 44.48
C LYS A 307 -36.97 -4.81 45.89
N GLU A 308 -37.83 -4.67 46.90
CA GLU A 308 -37.44 -4.77 48.31
C GLU A 308 -36.24 -3.86 48.67
N LYS A 309 -36.23 -2.63 48.13
CA LYS A 309 -35.15 -1.62 48.26
C LYS A 309 -33.83 -1.93 47.52
N ASN A 310 -33.70 -3.10 46.89
CA ASN A 310 -32.51 -3.49 46.12
C ASN A 310 -32.69 -3.22 44.63
N LEU A 311 -31.63 -2.73 43.97
CA LEU A 311 -31.61 -2.50 42.53
C LEU A 311 -31.59 -3.85 41.79
N THR A 312 -32.57 -4.08 40.91
CA THR A 312 -32.75 -5.38 40.23
C THR A 312 -32.19 -5.39 38.82
N ASN A 313 -32.54 -4.37 38.03
CA ASN A 313 -32.03 -4.18 36.68
C ASN A 313 -31.90 -2.69 36.34
N ILE A 314 -30.99 -2.42 35.41
CA ILE A 314 -30.76 -1.10 34.82
C ILE A 314 -30.95 -1.27 33.31
N ILE A 315 -31.82 -0.45 32.72
CA ILE A 315 -32.13 -0.46 31.29
C ILE A 315 -31.67 0.88 30.72
N VAL A 316 -30.83 0.85 29.68
CA VAL A 316 -30.32 2.05 29.01
C VAL A 316 -30.70 2.02 27.54
N ASN A 317 -31.39 3.06 27.08
CA ASN A 317 -31.93 3.18 25.73
C ASN A 317 -31.47 4.47 25.03
N GLY A 318 -31.23 4.37 23.71
CA GLY A 318 -30.95 5.50 22.82
C GLY A 318 -29.50 5.96 22.91
N GLY A 319 -28.67 5.58 21.94
CA GLY A 319 -27.23 5.90 21.95
C GLY A 319 -26.48 5.28 23.15
N SER A 320 -26.93 4.11 23.62
CA SER A 320 -26.46 3.49 24.85
C SER A 320 -25.00 3.07 24.74
N GLN A 321 -24.16 3.57 25.64
CA GLN A 321 -22.74 3.23 25.73
C GLN A 321 -22.34 3.06 27.18
N GLY A 322 -21.41 2.15 27.44
CA GLY A 322 -20.86 1.86 28.75
C GLY A 322 -19.36 1.63 28.70
N LYS A 323 -18.70 1.97 29.80
CA LYS A 323 -17.27 1.72 30.03
C LYS A 323 -17.08 1.14 31.41
N TYR A 324 -16.78 -0.15 31.47
CA TYR A 324 -16.39 -0.84 32.69
C TYR A 324 -14.87 -0.75 32.87
N THR A 325 -14.45 -0.23 34.02
CA THR A 325 -13.04 -0.16 34.42
C THR A 325 -12.84 -1.02 35.67
N PRO A 326 -12.27 -2.23 35.53
CA PRO A 326 -12.03 -3.12 36.67
C PRO A 326 -10.95 -2.55 37.61
N ASP A 327 -11.00 -2.92 38.88
CA ASP A 327 -9.95 -2.58 39.84
C ASP A 327 -8.75 -3.52 39.69
N SER A 328 -7.55 -2.94 39.57
CA SER A 328 -6.32 -3.68 39.24
C SER A 328 -5.85 -4.65 40.33
N LEU A 329 -6.38 -4.55 41.55
CA LEU A 329 -5.98 -5.36 42.70
C LEU A 329 -6.97 -6.48 43.01
N SER A 330 -8.25 -6.30 42.65
CA SER A 330 -9.31 -7.27 42.94
C SER A 330 -9.68 -8.14 41.74
N ASN A 331 -9.29 -7.76 40.52
CA ASN A 331 -9.62 -8.47 39.29
C ASN A 331 -8.37 -8.86 38.50
N GLU A 332 -8.40 -10.07 37.94
CA GLU A 332 -7.40 -10.59 37.00
C GLU A 332 -7.46 -9.88 35.64
N ILE A 333 -8.60 -9.24 35.32
CA ILE A 333 -8.78 -8.42 34.12
C ILE A 333 -8.33 -6.99 34.42
N HIS A 334 -7.27 -6.52 33.75
CA HIS A 334 -6.70 -5.19 33.97
C HIS A 334 -7.19 -4.13 32.96
N SER A 335 -7.73 -4.56 31.82
CA SER A 335 -8.08 -3.69 30.70
C SER A 335 -9.55 -3.26 30.75
N PRO A 336 -9.88 -2.00 30.43
CA PRO A 336 -11.28 -1.55 30.41
C PRO A 336 -12.06 -2.25 29.29
N LEU A 337 -13.35 -2.49 29.53
CA LEU A 337 -14.31 -2.96 28.53
C LEU A 337 -15.18 -1.78 28.11
N ILE A 338 -15.10 -1.39 26.84
CA ILE A 338 -15.95 -0.35 26.24
C ILE A 338 -17.01 -1.06 25.42
N TYR A 339 -18.28 -0.69 25.58
CA TYR A 339 -19.37 -1.33 24.87
C TYR A 339 -20.48 -0.33 24.52
N SER A 340 -21.20 -0.60 23.44
CA SER A 340 -22.33 0.21 22.99
C SER A 340 -23.37 -0.66 22.32
N ALA A 341 -24.64 -0.27 22.41
CA ALA A 341 -25.76 -0.92 21.73
C ALA A 341 -26.94 0.07 21.62
N GLU A 342 -28.00 -0.30 20.92
CA GLU A 342 -29.26 0.46 20.94
C GLU A 342 -29.93 0.38 22.31
N LYS A 343 -29.86 -0.80 22.94
CA LYS A 343 -30.35 -1.09 24.28
C LYS A 343 -29.35 -1.91 25.09
N ILE A 344 -29.14 -1.51 26.34
CA ILE A 344 -28.29 -2.23 27.30
C ILE A 344 -29.14 -2.58 28.52
N ASP A 345 -29.27 -3.87 28.81
CA ASP A 345 -29.95 -4.37 30.01
C ASP A 345 -28.93 -5.02 30.96
N TYR A 346 -28.75 -4.44 32.14
CA TYR A 346 -27.97 -5.02 33.22
C TYR A 346 -28.89 -5.74 34.19
N TYR A 347 -28.72 -7.05 34.36
CA TYR A 347 -29.41 -7.85 35.37
C TYR A 347 -28.48 -8.08 36.56
N LEU A 348 -28.58 -7.25 37.59
CA LEU A 348 -27.62 -7.25 38.70
C LEU A 348 -27.72 -8.52 39.55
N LYS A 349 -28.93 -9.06 39.78
CA LYS A 349 -29.13 -10.28 40.58
C LYS A 349 -28.61 -11.55 39.89
N ALA A 350 -28.67 -11.60 38.56
CA ALA A 350 -28.14 -12.71 37.77
C ALA A 350 -26.69 -12.48 37.32
N GLU A 351 -26.16 -11.28 37.58
CA GLU A 351 -24.86 -10.82 37.08
C GLU A 351 -24.70 -11.03 35.56
N GLU A 352 -25.72 -10.64 34.80
CA GLU A 352 -25.74 -10.72 33.34
C GLU A 352 -25.86 -9.33 32.70
N THR A 353 -25.22 -9.15 31.56
CA THR A 353 -25.34 -7.93 30.74
C THR A 353 -25.71 -8.29 29.32
N LYS A 354 -26.84 -7.75 28.86
CA LYS A 354 -27.39 -7.97 27.53
C LYS A 354 -27.28 -6.70 26.70
N LEU A 355 -26.53 -6.77 25.62
CA LEU A 355 -26.38 -5.72 24.62
C LEU A 355 -27.26 -6.07 23.42
N ILE A 356 -28.25 -5.25 23.11
CA ILE A 356 -29.29 -5.56 22.12
C ILE A 356 -29.29 -4.48 21.03
N GLY A 357 -29.17 -4.92 19.77
CA GLY A 357 -29.17 -4.05 18.60
C GLY A 357 -27.81 -3.37 18.40
N ASN A 358 -27.14 -3.65 17.28
CA ASN A 358 -25.84 -3.07 16.93
C ASN A 358 -24.84 -3.06 18.10
N ALA A 359 -24.72 -4.20 18.78
CA ALA A 359 -23.88 -4.37 19.94
C ALA A 359 -22.41 -4.38 19.51
N LYS A 360 -21.62 -3.45 20.04
CA LYS A 360 -20.19 -3.35 19.82
C LYS A 360 -19.48 -3.43 21.16
N THR A 361 -18.42 -4.22 21.24
CA THR A 361 -17.55 -4.26 22.41
C THR A 361 -16.09 -4.14 21.98
N ARG A 362 -15.30 -3.48 22.80
CA ARG A 362 -13.85 -3.32 22.64
C ARG A 362 -13.16 -3.68 23.95
N HIS A 363 -12.28 -4.66 23.87
CA HIS A 363 -11.44 -5.10 24.97
C HIS A 363 -10.00 -5.29 24.46
N GLU A 364 -9.03 -4.58 25.06
CA GLU A 364 -7.63 -4.55 24.60
C GLU A 364 -7.49 -4.15 23.12
N ASN A 365 -7.12 -5.11 22.26
CA ASN A 365 -6.95 -4.94 20.81
C ASN A 365 -8.00 -5.71 20.01
N THR A 366 -9.09 -6.14 20.66
CA THR A 366 -10.15 -6.96 20.10
C THR A 366 -11.45 -6.16 20.04
N ASP A 367 -11.98 -6.02 18.84
CA ASP A 367 -13.29 -5.44 18.55
C ASP A 367 -14.27 -6.55 18.18
N LEU A 368 -15.44 -6.59 18.84
CA LEU A 368 -16.51 -7.54 18.55
C LEU A 368 -17.78 -6.75 18.21
N GLU A 369 -18.38 -7.05 17.06
CA GLU A 369 -19.65 -6.49 16.61
C GLU A 369 -20.67 -7.62 16.41
N ALA A 370 -21.89 -7.47 16.93
CA ALA A 370 -22.97 -8.46 16.76
C ALA A 370 -24.35 -7.79 16.92
N GLY A 371 -25.41 -8.50 16.55
CA GLY A 371 -26.79 -8.04 16.78
C GLY A 371 -27.21 -8.17 18.24
N TYR A 372 -26.69 -9.16 18.95
CA TYR A 372 -26.93 -9.40 20.37
C TYR A 372 -25.68 -9.98 21.04
N ILE A 373 -25.31 -9.43 22.20
CA ILE A 373 -24.22 -9.96 23.03
C ILE A 373 -24.73 -10.14 24.46
N ASN A 374 -24.56 -11.35 25.00
CA ASN A 374 -24.83 -11.66 26.40
C ASN A 374 -23.51 -11.96 27.11
N VAL A 375 -23.24 -11.25 28.20
CA VAL A 375 -22.08 -11.50 29.06
C VAL A 375 -22.57 -12.02 30.39
N ASN A 376 -22.20 -13.26 30.73
CA ASN A 376 -22.40 -13.83 32.05
C ASN A 376 -21.11 -13.63 32.86
N TRP A 377 -21.16 -12.71 33.84
CA TRP A 377 -20.00 -12.31 34.63
C TRP A 377 -19.48 -13.43 35.56
N PRO A 378 -20.33 -14.22 36.24
CA PRO A 378 -19.88 -15.34 37.08
C PRO A 378 -19.08 -16.40 36.31
N THR A 379 -19.56 -16.82 35.15
CA THR A 379 -18.85 -17.83 34.33
C THR A 379 -17.76 -17.21 33.46
N LYS A 380 -17.69 -15.87 33.37
CA LYS A 380 -16.82 -15.11 32.46
C LYS A 380 -16.99 -15.53 30.99
N ILE A 381 -18.21 -15.94 30.59
CA ILE A 381 -18.51 -16.38 29.22
C ILE A 381 -19.32 -15.30 28.51
N LEU A 382 -18.84 -14.93 27.32
CA LEU A 382 -19.49 -14.05 26.38
C LEU A 382 -20.11 -14.88 25.26
N TYR A 383 -21.40 -14.65 25.00
CA TYR A 383 -22.13 -15.20 23.86
C TYR A 383 -22.51 -14.07 22.91
N ALA A 384 -22.24 -14.23 21.61
CA ALA A 384 -22.65 -13.29 20.58
C ALA A 384 -23.48 -14.00 19.50
N TYR A 385 -24.61 -13.37 19.16
CA TYR A 385 -25.60 -13.88 18.24
C TYR A 385 -26.03 -12.82 17.22
N PRO A 386 -26.55 -13.22 16.05
CA PRO A 386 -26.98 -12.30 15.01
C PRO A 386 -28.19 -11.48 15.40
N LYS A 387 -29.01 -11.97 16.33
CA LYS A 387 -30.21 -11.29 16.85
C LYS A 387 -30.55 -11.84 18.23
N SER A 388 -31.29 -11.08 19.02
CA SER A 388 -31.90 -11.56 20.26
C SER A 388 -33.13 -12.41 19.93
N GLU A 389 -33.35 -13.51 20.66
CA GLU A 389 -34.57 -14.33 20.54
C GLU A 389 -35.83 -13.56 20.98
N THR A 390 -35.68 -12.58 21.87
CA THR A 390 -36.78 -11.86 22.51
C THR A 390 -37.18 -10.56 21.81
N ASP A 391 -36.31 -10.00 20.96
CA ASP A 391 -36.51 -8.68 20.36
C ASP A 391 -36.35 -8.73 18.83
N SER A 392 -37.46 -8.49 18.14
CA SER A 392 -37.54 -8.58 16.67
C SER A 392 -37.20 -7.27 15.95
N ILE A 393 -37.09 -6.16 16.67
CA ILE A 393 -37.14 -4.81 16.10
C ILE A 393 -35.82 -4.46 15.39
N TYR A 394 -34.69 -4.93 15.89
CA TYR A 394 -33.37 -4.58 15.37
C TYR A 394 -32.93 -5.49 14.22
N LYS A 395 -32.14 -4.93 13.29
CA LYS A 395 -31.55 -5.68 12.18
C LYS A 395 -30.61 -6.76 12.69
N SER A 396 -30.63 -7.89 12.01
CA SER A 396 -29.71 -8.98 12.28
C SER A 396 -28.29 -8.59 11.83
N ILE A 397 -27.31 -8.70 12.72
CA ILE A 397 -25.90 -8.37 12.47
C ILE A 397 -25.07 -9.57 12.88
N ILE A 398 -24.45 -10.24 11.92
CA ILE A 398 -23.66 -11.45 12.15
C ILE A 398 -22.45 -11.12 13.05
N PRO A 399 -22.22 -11.88 14.13
CA PRO A 399 -21.04 -11.73 14.98
C PRO A 399 -19.74 -11.67 14.18
N THR A 400 -18.96 -10.63 14.41
CA THR A 400 -17.68 -10.37 13.73
C THR A 400 -16.64 -9.92 14.75
N ILE A 401 -15.52 -10.63 14.82
CA ILE A 401 -14.38 -10.30 15.68
C ILE A 401 -13.21 -9.81 14.85
N ILE A 402 -12.59 -8.71 15.28
CA ILE A 402 -11.46 -8.06 14.61
C ILE A 402 -10.36 -7.85 15.64
N GLU A 403 -9.22 -8.50 15.42
CA GLU A 403 -8.04 -8.37 16.28
C GLU A 403 -6.91 -7.69 15.52
N LYS A 404 -6.21 -6.75 16.17
CA LYS A 404 -5.11 -6.02 15.52
C LYS A 404 -3.99 -6.97 15.06
N GLY A 405 -3.80 -7.09 13.75
CA GLY A 405 -2.77 -7.93 13.13
C GLY A 405 -3.21 -9.35 12.80
N ARG A 406 -4.50 -9.69 13.02
CA ARG A 406 -5.12 -10.92 12.53
C ARG A 406 -6.27 -10.57 11.59
N ASP A 407 -6.61 -11.51 10.73
CA ASP A 407 -7.75 -11.38 9.83
C ASP A 407 -9.07 -11.56 10.60
N PRO A 408 -10.14 -10.85 10.18
CA PRO A 408 -11.43 -10.89 10.86
C PRO A 408 -12.05 -12.28 10.79
N MET A 409 -12.71 -12.70 11.88
CA MET A 409 -13.51 -13.93 11.91
C MET A 409 -14.99 -13.56 12.06
N VAL A 410 -15.83 -14.18 11.24
CA VAL A 410 -17.28 -13.95 11.19
C VAL A 410 -17.98 -15.29 11.39
N GLY A 411 -19.09 -15.35 12.12
CA GLY A 411 -19.86 -16.59 12.27
C GLY A 411 -21.21 -16.38 12.92
N ASP A 412 -22.08 -17.39 12.84
CA ASP A 412 -23.46 -17.29 13.35
C ASP A 412 -23.51 -17.24 14.88
N GLU A 413 -22.61 -17.95 15.55
CA GLU A 413 -22.53 -17.91 17.02
C GLU A 413 -21.07 -17.82 17.45
N MET A 414 -20.79 -16.94 18.41
CA MET A 414 -19.48 -16.87 19.05
C MET A 414 -19.64 -17.06 20.55
N ILE A 415 -18.81 -17.95 21.09
CA ILE A 415 -18.68 -18.20 22.51
C ILE A 415 -17.24 -17.89 22.87
N TYR A 416 -17.02 -16.96 23.79
CA TYR A 416 -15.68 -16.55 24.19
C TYR A 416 -15.57 -16.52 25.71
N ASN A 417 -14.55 -17.17 26.25
CA ASN A 417 -14.24 -17.12 27.66
C ASN A 417 -13.22 -15.98 27.91
N LEU A 418 -13.65 -14.96 28.67
CA LEU A 418 -12.89 -13.73 28.91
C LEU A 418 -11.60 -13.94 29.73
N ASP A 419 -11.50 -15.07 30.43
CA ASP A 419 -10.37 -15.41 31.31
C ASP A 419 -9.28 -16.20 30.57
N THR A 420 -9.66 -17.36 30.04
CA THR A 420 -8.75 -18.29 29.35
C THR A 420 -8.39 -17.86 27.93
N LYS A 421 -9.04 -16.81 27.40
CA LYS A 421 -8.95 -16.34 26.00
C LYS A 421 -9.33 -17.42 24.95
N ARG A 422 -10.01 -18.48 25.39
CA ARG A 422 -10.51 -19.55 24.53
C ARG A 422 -11.89 -19.18 23.99
N GLY A 423 -12.05 -19.38 22.71
CA GLY A 423 -13.19 -19.01 21.90
C GLY A 423 -13.59 -20.13 20.95
N LYS A 424 -14.88 -20.14 20.63
CA LYS A 424 -15.51 -21.06 19.71
C LYS A 424 -16.44 -20.26 18.81
N ILE A 425 -16.30 -20.46 17.51
CA ILE A 425 -17.15 -19.86 16.48
C ILE A 425 -17.87 -20.99 15.74
N ILE A 426 -19.20 -20.89 15.63
CA ILE A 426 -20.04 -21.85 14.91
C ILE A 426 -20.36 -21.25 13.53
N TYR A 427 -20.26 -22.08 12.49
CA TYR A 427 -20.35 -21.66 11.07
C TYR A 427 -19.43 -20.47 10.74
N GLY A 428 -18.19 -20.55 11.22
CA GLY A 428 -17.21 -19.48 11.08
C GLY A 428 -16.62 -19.39 9.66
N LYS A 429 -16.42 -18.17 9.18
CA LYS A 429 -15.59 -17.79 8.03
C LYS A 429 -14.47 -16.88 8.52
N THR A 430 -13.24 -17.16 8.08
CA THR A 430 -12.09 -16.27 8.26
C THR A 430 -11.34 -16.16 6.94
N LYS A 431 -10.67 -15.03 6.75
CA LYS A 431 -9.72 -14.85 5.64
C LYS A 431 -8.32 -15.12 6.19
N ALA A 432 -7.42 -15.74 5.44
CA ALA A 432 -6.01 -15.69 5.80
C ALA A 432 -5.16 -15.64 4.53
N GLU A 433 -4.27 -14.64 4.47
CA GLU A 433 -3.44 -14.35 3.29
C GLU A 433 -4.27 -14.24 1.99
N ASP A 434 -4.06 -15.18 1.06
CA ASP A 434 -4.68 -15.24 -0.27
C ASP A 434 -5.93 -16.15 -0.30
N GLY A 435 -6.40 -16.67 0.84
CA GLY A 435 -7.51 -17.64 0.90
C GLY A 435 -8.56 -17.38 1.97
N PHE A 436 -9.70 -18.05 1.84
CA PHE A 436 -10.85 -18.05 2.74
C PHE A 436 -11.02 -19.44 3.34
N TYR A 437 -11.19 -19.47 4.65
CA TYR A 437 -11.45 -20.68 5.43
C TYR A 437 -12.86 -20.59 5.99
N LYS A 438 -13.68 -21.61 5.74
CA LYS A 438 -14.99 -21.80 6.37
C LYS A 438 -14.94 -23.05 7.23
N GLY A 439 -15.72 -23.12 8.29
CA GLY A 439 -15.83 -24.33 9.09
C GLY A 439 -17.11 -24.36 9.89
N LYS A 440 -17.66 -25.56 10.12
CA LYS A 440 -18.84 -25.72 10.99
C LYS A 440 -18.51 -25.29 12.42
N GLU A 441 -17.28 -25.52 12.85
CA GLU A 441 -16.80 -25.13 14.18
C GLU A 441 -15.33 -24.74 14.11
N ILE A 442 -14.99 -23.55 14.57
CA ILE A 442 -13.63 -23.02 14.70
C ILE A 442 -13.36 -22.83 16.20
N ARG A 443 -12.26 -23.40 16.71
CA ARG A 443 -11.82 -23.26 18.10
C ARG A 443 -10.39 -22.77 18.16
N ASN A 444 -10.07 -21.80 19.01
CA ASN A 444 -8.69 -21.45 19.34
C ASN A 444 -8.26 -22.12 20.66
N GLU A 445 -7.06 -22.68 20.67
CA GLU A 445 -6.43 -23.23 21.89
C GLU A 445 -5.62 -22.18 22.65
N GLY A 446 -5.19 -21.13 21.93
CA GLY A 446 -4.44 -19.97 22.40
C GLY A 446 -4.20 -18.99 21.25
N ASP A 447 -3.07 -18.27 21.26
CA ASP A 447 -2.78 -17.20 20.27
C ASP A 447 -2.32 -17.68 18.88
N LYS A 448 -1.83 -18.92 18.77
CA LYS A 448 -1.19 -19.42 17.53
C LYS A 448 -1.90 -20.59 16.88
N VAL A 449 -2.73 -21.33 17.62
CA VAL A 449 -3.28 -22.61 17.17
C VAL A 449 -4.79 -22.53 17.07
N ILE A 450 -5.28 -22.81 15.86
CA ILE A 450 -6.70 -22.84 15.53
C ILE A 450 -7.06 -24.23 14.99
N TYR A 451 -8.13 -24.81 15.53
CA TYR A 451 -8.73 -26.05 15.04
C TYR A 451 -10.02 -25.74 14.31
N ILE A 452 -10.19 -26.32 13.13
CA ILE A 452 -11.39 -26.18 12.31
C ILE A 452 -11.95 -27.57 12.02
N LYS A 453 -13.22 -27.78 12.38
CA LYS A 453 -13.97 -29.00 12.10
C LYS A 453 -14.87 -28.78 10.89
N ASN A 454 -14.87 -29.75 9.98
CA ASN A 454 -15.55 -29.68 8.68
C ASN A 454 -15.16 -28.38 7.95
N SER A 455 -13.85 -28.24 7.72
CA SER A 455 -13.25 -27.06 7.14
C SER A 455 -13.34 -27.07 5.62
N VAL A 456 -13.57 -25.90 5.05
CA VAL A 456 -13.50 -25.63 3.61
C VAL A 456 -12.45 -24.53 3.40
N PHE A 457 -11.46 -24.80 2.56
CA PHE A 457 -10.45 -23.82 2.14
C PHE A 457 -10.60 -23.50 0.66
N THR A 458 -10.67 -22.22 0.30
CA THR A 458 -10.78 -21.77 -1.08
C THR A 458 -10.11 -20.42 -1.28
N THR A 459 -9.73 -20.07 -2.50
CA THR A 459 -9.30 -18.70 -2.84
C THR A 459 -10.42 -17.88 -3.48
N CYS A 460 -11.64 -18.42 -3.44
CA CYS A 460 -12.86 -17.81 -3.93
C CYS A 460 -13.62 -17.16 -2.78
N ASP A 461 -13.98 -15.89 -2.95
CA ASP A 461 -14.76 -15.14 -1.95
C ASP A 461 -16.26 -15.45 -2.01
N LEU A 462 -16.75 -15.96 -3.16
CA LEU A 462 -18.13 -16.40 -3.40
C LEU A 462 -18.63 -17.42 -2.36
N ASP A 463 -19.93 -17.43 -2.14
CA ASP A 463 -20.56 -18.35 -1.18
C ASP A 463 -20.44 -19.81 -1.61
N THR A 464 -20.76 -20.09 -2.87
CA THR A 464 -20.45 -21.35 -3.56
C THR A 464 -19.16 -21.17 -4.36
N PRO A 465 -18.00 -21.58 -3.81
CA PRO A 465 -16.72 -21.34 -4.47
C PRO A 465 -16.57 -22.25 -5.70
N HIS A 466 -16.00 -21.72 -6.79
CA HIS A 466 -15.74 -22.51 -8.01
C HIS A 466 -14.91 -23.78 -7.73
N PHE A 467 -14.02 -23.70 -6.75
CA PHE A 467 -13.29 -24.84 -6.21
C PHE A 467 -13.03 -24.65 -4.73
N HIS A 468 -12.95 -25.74 -3.98
CA HIS A 468 -12.53 -25.70 -2.59
C HIS A 468 -11.93 -27.03 -2.15
N PHE A 469 -11.13 -26.98 -1.09
CA PHE A 469 -10.63 -28.14 -0.40
C PHE A 469 -11.45 -28.34 0.87
N GLU A 470 -12.09 -29.50 0.99
CA GLU A 470 -12.85 -29.88 2.17
C GLU A 470 -12.02 -30.81 3.07
N SER A 471 -12.10 -30.64 4.38
CA SER A 471 -11.46 -31.53 5.34
C SER A 471 -12.28 -31.68 6.61
N ASN A 472 -12.33 -32.89 7.17
CA ASN A 472 -13.05 -33.13 8.44
C ASN A 472 -12.34 -32.48 9.64
N LYS A 473 -11.01 -32.47 9.63
CA LYS A 473 -10.17 -31.92 10.70
C LYS A 473 -9.02 -31.13 10.10
N MET A 474 -8.95 -29.85 10.43
CA MET A 474 -7.84 -28.98 10.03
C MET A 474 -7.26 -28.27 11.25
N LYS A 475 -5.94 -28.19 11.31
CA LYS A 475 -5.16 -27.47 12.32
C LYS A 475 -4.33 -26.41 11.62
N ILE A 476 -4.52 -25.15 12.00
CA ILE A 476 -3.73 -24.02 11.51
C ILE A 476 -2.79 -23.61 12.64
N ILE A 477 -1.49 -23.58 12.36
CA ILE A 477 -0.46 -22.98 13.20
C ILE A 477 -0.05 -21.66 12.54
N GLN A 478 -0.42 -20.54 13.16
CA GLN A 478 -0.21 -19.21 12.60
C GLN A 478 1.28 -18.98 12.30
N ASN A 479 1.59 -18.50 11.09
CA ASN A 479 2.95 -18.27 10.60
C ASN A 479 3.82 -19.54 10.59
N ASP A 480 3.27 -20.74 10.35
CA ASP A 480 4.08 -21.97 10.24
C ASP A 480 3.49 -22.92 9.21
N VAL A 481 2.50 -23.74 9.59
CA VAL A 481 1.90 -24.78 8.73
C VAL A 481 0.38 -24.95 8.98
N VAL A 482 -0.32 -25.40 7.95
CA VAL A 482 -1.69 -25.93 7.97
C VAL A 482 -1.65 -27.44 7.77
N ILE A 483 -2.31 -28.18 8.65
CA ILE A 483 -2.42 -29.64 8.58
C ILE A 483 -3.89 -30.01 8.39
N ALA A 484 -4.22 -30.75 7.34
CA ALA A 484 -5.60 -31.16 7.02
C ALA A 484 -5.72 -32.68 6.87
N LYS A 485 -6.75 -33.28 7.49
CA LYS A 485 -6.95 -34.74 7.56
C LYS A 485 -8.43 -35.16 7.56
N PRO A 486 -8.88 -36.00 6.60
CA PRO A 486 -8.40 -36.09 5.21
C PRO A 486 -8.73 -34.79 4.46
N ILE A 487 -8.10 -34.52 3.31
CA ILE A 487 -8.43 -33.37 2.45
C ILE A 487 -8.97 -33.85 1.10
N VAL A 488 -10.06 -33.26 0.63
CA VAL A 488 -10.71 -33.58 -0.65
C VAL A 488 -10.85 -32.32 -1.47
N LEU A 489 -10.31 -32.31 -2.69
CA LEU A 489 -10.54 -31.24 -3.65
C LEU A 489 -11.91 -31.43 -4.32
N LYS A 490 -12.75 -30.40 -4.25
CA LYS A 490 -14.02 -30.30 -4.96
C LYS A 490 -13.99 -29.19 -6.00
N LEU A 491 -14.47 -29.48 -7.21
CA LEU A 491 -14.71 -28.51 -8.29
C LEU A 491 -16.22 -28.41 -8.50
N ALA A 492 -16.80 -27.22 -8.33
CA ALA A 492 -18.26 -27.03 -8.36
C ALA A 492 -19.03 -28.07 -7.53
N ASP A 493 -18.56 -28.31 -6.29
CA ASP A 493 -19.05 -29.33 -5.33
C ASP A 493 -18.84 -30.81 -5.71
N ILE A 494 -18.28 -31.10 -6.89
CA ILE A 494 -17.96 -32.47 -7.32
C ILE A 494 -16.57 -32.87 -6.77
N PRO A 495 -16.44 -33.94 -5.97
CA PRO A 495 -15.14 -34.41 -5.48
C PRO A 495 -14.29 -34.95 -6.63
N VAL A 496 -13.08 -34.41 -6.79
CA VAL A 496 -12.13 -34.80 -7.84
C VAL A 496 -11.09 -35.78 -7.31
N PHE A 497 -10.46 -35.46 -6.17
CA PHE A 497 -9.42 -36.28 -5.57
C PHE A 497 -9.30 -36.02 -4.06
N GLY A 498 -8.92 -37.05 -3.29
CA GLY A 498 -8.75 -36.98 -1.84
C GLY A 498 -7.41 -37.54 -1.37
N ILE A 499 -6.76 -36.85 -0.44
CA ILE A 499 -5.49 -37.24 0.19
C ILE A 499 -5.74 -37.49 1.68
N PRO A 500 -5.21 -38.58 2.27
CA PRO A 500 -5.40 -38.89 3.69
C PRO A 500 -4.85 -37.82 4.66
N LEU A 501 -3.79 -37.11 4.27
CA LEU A 501 -3.13 -36.07 5.05
C LEU A 501 -2.44 -35.08 4.11
N ALA A 502 -2.60 -33.79 4.34
CA ALA A 502 -1.83 -32.77 3.66
C ALA A 502 -1.29 -31.72 4.64
N ILE A 503 -0.05 -31.28 4.39
CA ILE A 503 0.65 -30.26 5.17
C ILE A 503 1.05 -29.15 4.21
N PHE A 504 0.53 -27.95 4.42
CA PHE A 504 0.82 -26.77 3.61
C PHE A 504 1.49 -25.69 4.46
N PRO A 505 2.48 -24.96 3.95
CA PRO A 505 3.08 -23.85 4.66
C PRO A 505 2.11 -22.68 4.78
N HIS A 506 2.09 -22.01 5.94
CA HIS A 506 1.22 -20.88 6.27
C HIS A 506 2.03 -19.59 6.50
N GLN A 507 3.02 -19.34 5.63
CA GLN A 507 3.84 -18.12 5.62
C GLN A 507 3.91 -17.52 4.21
N GLY A 508 3.03 -16.57 3.93
CA GLY A 508 3.01 -15.80 2.69
C GLY A 508 4.28 -14.96 2.53
N GLY A 509 4.88 -15.03 1.34
CA GLY A 509 5.97 -14.14 0.93
C GLY A 509 7.39 -14.53 1.36
N ARG A 510 7.59 -15.61 2.14
CA ARG A 510 8.94 -16.13 2.49
C ARG A 510 9.25 -17.43 1.74
N ARG A 511 10.54 -17.61 1.43
CA ARG A 511 11.07 -18.83 0.79
C ARG A 511 11.14 -19.95 1.84
N HIS A 512 10.39 -21.02 1.64
CA HIS A 512 10.38 -22.18 2.53
C HIS A 512 10.62 -23.46 1.73
N SER A 513 11.19 -24.49 2.35
CA SER A 513 11.42 -25.76 1.67
C SER A 513 10.12 -26.54 1.51
N GLY A 514 9.92 -27.22 0.37
CA GLY A 514 8.69 -27.94 0.10
C GLY A 514 8.69 -28.67 -1.25
N TRP A 515 7.75 -29.60 -1.40
CA TRP A 515 7.49 -30.29 -2.66
C TRP A 515 6.84 -29.35 -3.68
N ILE A 516 7.25 -29.46 -4.93
CA ILE A 516 6.65 -28.80 -6.08
C ILE A 516 5.79 -29.85 -6.78
N MET A 517 4.49 -29.58 -6.87
CA MET A 517 3.55 -30.54 -7.45
C MET A 517 3.77 -30.66 -8.96
N PRO A 518 3.85 -31.88 -9.51
CA PRO A 518 3.97 -32.05 -10.94
C PRO A 518 2.66 -31.71 -11.67
N ALA A 519 2.80 -31.37 -12.95
CA ALA A 519 1.69 -31.35 -13.89
C ALA A 519 1.63 -32.69 -14.63
N TYR A 520 0.46 -33.33 -14.64
CA TYR A 520 0.20 -34.51 -15.44
C TYR A 520 -0.52 -34.12 -16.74
N GLY A 521 -0.25 -34.83 -17.82
CA GLY A 521 -0.93 -34.60 -19.09
C GLY A 521 -0.57 -35.63 -20.14
N GLU A 522 -1.21 -35.50 -21.30
CA GLU A 522 -0.94 -36.34 -22.45
C GLU A 522 -0.66 -35.47 -23.68
N SER A 523 0.30 -35.88 -24.50
CA SER A 523 0.53 -35.26 -25.80
C SER A 523 1.06 -36.25 -26.83
N ARG A 524 0.74 -36.03 -28.11
CA ARG A 524 1.16 -36.90 -29.22
C ARG A 524 2.67 -37.14 -29.27
N SER A 525 3.48 -36.14 -28.89
CA SER A 525 4.95 -36.21 -28.95
C SER A 525 5.62 -36.68 -27.67
N ARG A 526 4.93 -36.67 -26.52
CA ARG A 526 5.52 -37.08 -25.22
C ARG A 526 4.87 -38.33 -24.64
N GLY A 527 3.73 -38.79 -25.16
CA GLY A 527 2.88 -39.77 -24.50
C GLY A 527 2.20 -39.17 -23.27
N GLN A 528 1.94 -39.99 -22.26
CA GLN A 528 1.61 -39.48 -20.93
C GLN A 528 2.88 -38.94 -20.29
N TYR A 529 2.76 -37.87 -19.52
CA TYR A 529 3.92 -37.23 -18.91
C TYR A 529 3.61 -36.65 -17.54
N ILE A 530 4.65 -36.59 -16.72
CA ILE A 530 4.71 -35.91 -15.43
C ILE A 530 5.75 -34.82 -15.56
N ASP A 531 5.33 -33.57 -15.45
CA ASP A 531 6.16 -32.40 -15.67
C ASP A 531 6.43 -31.64 -14.37
N GLY A 532 7.66 -31.22 -14.13
CA GLY A 532 8.01 -30.35 -13.01
C GLY A 532 7.93 -30.94 -11.59
N LEU A 533 7.86 -32.27 -11.41
CA LEU A 533 7.95 -32.90 -10.07
C LEU A 533 9.25 -32.42 -9.41
N GLY A 534 9.16 -31.77 -8.26
CA GLY A 534 10.35 -31.15 -7.70
C GLY A 534 10.35 -30.96 -6.20
N TYR A 535 11.50 -30.52 -5.71
CA TYR A 535 11.68 -30.09 -4.34
C TYR A 535 12.40 -28.73 -4.36
N TYR A 536 11.80 -27.76 -3.69
CA TYR A 536 12.45 -26.49 -3.40
C TYR A 536 13.12 -26.59 -2.04
N TRP A 537 14.42 -26.34 -1.99
CA TRP A 537 15.24 -26.37 -0.78
C TRP A 537 15.75 -24.96 -0.49
N ALA A 538 15.34 -24.39 0.63
CA ALA A 538 15.75 -23.07 1.11
C ALA A 538 16.42 -23.23 2.49
N PRO A 539 17.71 -23.56 2.55
CA PRO A 539 18.42 -23.75 3.83
C PRO A 539 18.62 -22.45 4.62
N ASN A 540 18.64 -21.30 3.95
CA ASN A 540 18.73 -19.97 4.58
C ASN A 540 18.16 -18.88 3.65
N ASP A 541 18.12 -17.62 4.13
CA ASP A 541 17.55 -16.49 3.38
C ASP A 541 18.35 -16.09 2.11
N TYR A 542 19.60 -16.53 1.99
CA TYR A 542 20.52 -16.11 0.94
C TYR A 542 20.64 -17.14 -0.19
N TRP A 543 20.17 -18.38 0.01
CA TRP A 543 20.33 -19.49 -0.92
C TRP A 543 19.01 -20.26 -1.06
N GLY A 544 18.54 -20.44 -2.30
CA GLY A 544 17.46 -21.36 -2.64
C GLY A 544 17.81 -22.24 -3.84
N SER A 545 17.45 -23.51 -3.76
CA SER A 545 17.71 -24.52 -4.79
C SER A 545 16.40 -25.16 -5.23
N LYS A 546 16.11 -25.11 -6.53
CA LYS A 546 14.96 -25.78 -7.13
C LYS A 546 15.44 -26.99 -7.92
N PHE A 547 15.04 -28.18 -7.50
CA PHE A 547 15.26 -29.43 -8.22
C PHE A 547 13.93 -29.83 -8.86
N THR A 548 13.92 -30.08 -10.16
CA THR A 548 12.72 -30.54 -10.87
C THR A 548 13.08 -31.64 -11.85
N LEU A 549 12.31 -32.71 -11.84
CA LEU A 549 12.34 -33.83 -12.76
C LEU A 549 11.07 -33.80 -13.61
N SER A 550 11.22 -34.07 -14.90
CA SER A 550 10.11 -34.17 -15.84
C SER A 550 10.30 -35.42 -16.67
N PHE A 551 9.24 -36.17 -16.88
CA PHE A 551 9.26 -37.48 -17.48
C PHE A 551 8.10 -37.60 -18.46
N GLY A 552 8.31 -38.22 -19.62
CA GLY A 552 7.24 -38.55 -20.55
C GLY A 552 7.53 -39.86 -21.26
N ASP A 553 6.51 -40.72 -21.36
CA ASP A 553 6.66 -42.11 -21.76
C ASP A 553 7.28 -42.28 -23.15
N ARG A 554 6.91 -41.41 -24.11
CA ARG A 554 7.44 -41.44 -25.49
C ARG A 554 8.57 -40.43 -25.74
N GLN A 555 9.00 -39.71 -24.70
CA GLN A 555 10.04 -38.68 -24.83
C GLN A 555 11.30 -39.02 -24.05
N GLY A 556 11.18 -39.39 -22.77
CA GLY A 556 12.29 -39.57 -21.83
C GLY A 556 12.22 -38.64 -20.62
N ALA A 557 13.37 -38.37 -19.99
CA ALA A 557 13.48 -37.64 -18.74
C ALA A 557 14.32 -36.34 -18.84
N VAL A 558 13.95 -35.34 -18.06
CA VAL A 558 14.65 -34.05 -17.94
C VAL A 558 14.82 -33.69 -16.47
N LEU A 559 16.07 -33.58 -16.03
CA LEU A 559 16.44 -33.05 -14.74
C LEU A 559 16.85 -31.58 -14.91
N SER A 560 16.23 -30.69 -14.13
CA SER A 560 16.62 -29.28 -14.03
C SER A 560 16.95 -28.93 -12.59
N VAL A 561 18.09 -28.30 -12.41
CA VAL A 561 18.61 -27.82 -11.14
C VAL A 561 18.85 -26.32 -11.27
N ASN A 562 18.15 -25.53 -10.46
CA ASN A 562 18.28 -24.07 -10.45
C ASN A 562 18.64 -23.58 -9.05
N ASN A 563 19.89 -23.16 -8.88
CA ASN A 563 20.41 -22.63 -7.63
C ASN A 563 20.52 -21.11 -7.72
N GLN A 564 19.81 -20.43 -6.83
CA GLN A 564 19.84 -18.98 -6.69
C GLN A 564 20.52 -18.62 -5.37
N TYR A 565 21.50 -17.73 -5.43
CA TYR A 565 22.16 -17.21 -4.24
C TYR A 565 22.36 -15.69 -4.33
N ARG A 566 22.12 -14.99 -3.22
CA ARG A 566 22.22 -13.53 -3.17
C ARG A 566 22.48 -13.06 -1.76
N VAL A 567 23.61 -12.36 -1.58
CA VAL A 567 23.93 -11.61 -0.36
C VAL A 567 24.06 -10.14 -0.72
N ARG A 568 23.23 -9.29 -0.10
CA ARG A 568 23.20 -7.85 -0.39
C ARG A 568 24.59 -7.24 -0.20
N TYR A 569 25.00 -6.41 -1.17
CA TYR A 569 26.31 -5.75 -1.22
C TYR A 569 27.54 -6.66 -1.31
N LYS A 570 27.39 -7.99 -1.45
CA LYS A 570 28.52 -8.91 -1.65
C LYS A 570 28.47 -9.57 -3.02
N PHE A 571 27.52 -10.47 -3.25
CA PHE A 571 27.41 -11.23 -4.49
C PHE A 571 25.97 -11.59 -4.81
N ASN A 572 25.69 -11.78 -6.08
CA ASN A 572 24.47 -12.43 -6.56
C ASN A 572 24.83 -13.40 -7.69
N GLY A 573 24.03 -14.45 -7.83
CA GLY A 573 24.23 -15.38 -8.92
C GLY A 573 23.14 -16.42 -9.05
N ASN A 574 23.17 -17.08 -10.20
CA ASN A 574 22.27 -18.15 -10.58
C ASN A 574 23.08 -19.23 -11.27
N PHE A 575 23.05 -20.44 -10.74
CA PHE A 575 23.61 -21.62 -11.38
C PHE A 575 22.46 -22.51 -11.85
N TYR A 576 22.38 -22.70 -13.16
CA TYR A 576 21.36 -23.47 -13.83
C TYR A 576 22.01 -24.65 -14.54
N PHE A 577 21.60 -25.86 -14.17
CA PHE A 577 22.02 -27.09 -14.81
C PHE A 577 20.80 -27.83 -15.30
N ARG A 578 20.85 -28.30 -16.55
CA ARG A 578 19.80 -29.11 -17.15
C ARG A 578 20.44 -30.34 -17.77
N ASN A 579 19.95 -31.52 -17.41
CA ASN A 579 20.30 -32.78 -18.04
C ASN A 579 19.06 -33.40 -18.68
N GLN A 580 19.20 -33.93 -19.88
CA GLN A 580 18.12 -34.44 -20.70
C GLN A 580 18.54 -35.80 -21.23
N GLN A 581 17.64 -36.76 -21.12
CA GLN A 581 17.81 -38.12 -21.59
C GLN A 581 16.57 -38.45 -22.41
N PHE A 582 16.65 -38.36 -23.74
CA PHE A 582 15.51 -38.63 -24.61
C PHE A 582 15.68 -39.95 -25.36
N LEU A 583 14.57 -40.63 -25.64
CA LEU A 583 14.55 -41.86 -26.43
C LEU A 583 15.08 -41.62 -27.84
N SER A 584 15.80 -42.61 -28.37
CA SER A 584 16.37 -42.60 -29.71
C SER A 584 15.94 -43.87 -30.43
N GLY A 585 15.13 -43.75 -31.49
CA GLY A 585 14.72 -44.89 -32.33
C GLY A 585 13.58 -45.77 -31.77
N SER A 586 13.06 -45.49 -30.58
CA SER A 586 11.94 -46.21 -29.94
C SER A 586 10.95 -45.23 -29.29
N GLU A 587 9.70 -45.66 -29.12
CA GLU A 587 8.68 -44.92 -28.35
C GLU A 587 8.42 -45.54 -26.96
N ASP A 588 9.17 -46.57 -26.58
CA ASP A 588 9.03 -47.26 -25.30
C ASP A 588 10.10 -46.80 -24.30
N ILE A 589 9.65 -46.29 -23.16
CA ILE A 589 10.49 -45.76 -22.09
C ILE A 589 11.44 -46.80 -21.48
N ILE A 590 11.11 -48.08 -21.55
CA ILE A 590 11.95 -49.16 -21.00
C ILE A 590 13.30 -49.20 -21.74
N SER A 591 13.30 -48.86 -23.03
CA SER A 591 14.51 -48.81 -23.86
C SER A 591 15.40 -47.57 -23.61
N LEU A 592 15.04 -46.66 -22.70
CA LEU A 592 15.82 -45.46 -22.37
C LEU A 592 17.24 -45.78 -21.89
N LYS A 593 17.48 -46.99 -21.35
CA LYS A 593 18.83 -47.43 -20.96
C LYS A 593 19.68 -47.85 -22.16
N GLU A 594 19.05 -48.41 -23.19
CA GLU A 594 19.71 -49.04 -24.34
C GLU A 594 19.97 -48.04 -25.48
N ASN A 595 18.99 -47.18 -25.78
CA ASN A 595 19.07 -46.24 -26.91
C ASN A 595 18.57 -44.84 -26.50
N ARG A 596 19.50 -43.97 -26.10
CA ARG A 596 19.20 -42.61 -25.63
C ARG A 596 20.08 -41.53 -26.26
N ASN A 597 19.49 -40.36 -26.45
CA ASN A 597 20.18 -39.12 -26.77
C ASN A 597 20.29 -38.26 -25.51
N SER A 598 21.51 -38.11 -25.00
CA SER A 598 21.79 -37.35 -23.78
C SER A 598 22.28 -35.94 -24.11
N ASN A 599 21.61 -34.92 -23.58
CA ASN A 599 22.04 -33.53 -23.70
C ASN A 599 22.14 -32.87 -22.33
N PHE A 600 23.10 -31.98 -22.15
CA PHE A 600 23.17 -31.15 -20.95
C PHE A 600 23.52 -29.71 -21.28
N MET A 601 22.99 -28.82 -20.44
CA MET A 601 23.23 -27.40 -20.51
C MET A 601 23.58 -26.88 -19.13
N LEU A 602 24.66 -26.10 -19.06
CA LEU A 602 25.10 -25.40 -17.87
C LEU A 602 25.08 -23.89 -18.17
N ARG A 603 24.36 -23.13 -17.35
CA ARG A 603 24.38 -21.66 -17.36
C ARG A 603 24.75 -21.17 -15.97
N TRP A 604 25.84 -20.42 -15.87
CA TRP A 604 26.27 -19.81 -14.62
C TRP A 604 26.39 -18.31 -14.78
N LYS A 605 25.57 -17.58 -14.04
CA LYS A 605 25.63 -16.12 -13.94
C LYS A 605 26.06 -15.76 -12.52
N HIS A 606 27.08 -14.92 -12.40
CA HIS A 606 27.61 -14.47 -11.13
C HIS A 606 28.11 -13.03 -11.23
N SER A 607 27.78 -12.22 -10.25
CA SER A 607 28.31 -10.87 -10.11
C SER A 607 28.65 -10.61 -8.65
N GLN A 608 29.90 -10.28 -8.39
CA GLN A 608 30.42 -10.03 -7.06
C GLN A 608 31.24 -8.75 -7.03
N LEU A 609 30.91 -7.90 -6.05
CA LEU A 609 31.73 -6.76 -5.69
C LEU A 609 32.66 -7.18 -4.55
N LEU A 610 33.94 -7.31 -4.89
CA LEU A 610 35.00 -7.65 -3.96
C LEU A 610 35.55 -6.35 -3.33
N ARG A 611 36.14 -6.44 -2.14
CA ARG A 611 36.72 -5.28 -1.44
C ARG A 611 37.81 -4.61 -2.28
N ASN A 612 38.08 -3.34 -2.00
CA ASN A 612 39.14 -2.54 -2.62
C ASN A 612 38.97 -2.40 -4.15
N ASN A 613 37.77 -1.98 -4.60
CA ASN A 613 37.45 -1.71 -6.01
C ASN A 613 37.75 -2.88 -6.95
N GLN A 614 37.31 -4.08 -6.53
CA GLN A 614 37.42 -5.31 -7.30
C GLN A 614 36.04 -5.78 -7.73
N THR A 615 35.95 -6.27 -8.95
CA THR A 615 34.70 -6.83 -9.48
C THR A 615 34.98 -8.15 -10.16
N PHE A 616 34.19 -9.17 -9.85
CA PHE A 616 34.22 -10.47 -10.50
C PHE A 616 32.85 -10.74 -11.11
N ASN A 617 32.83 -10.94 -12.43
CA ASN A 617 31.62 -11.21 -13.19
C ASN A 617 31.81 -12.47 -14.04
N ALA A 618 30.86 -13.38 -14.00
CA ALA A 618 30.83 -14.56 -14.85
C ALA A 618 29.45 -14.68 -15.52
N ASN A 619 29.45 -14.95 -16.83
CA ASN A 619 28.29 -15.33 -17.61
C ASN A 619 28.71 -16.46 -18.54
N THR A 620 28.60 -17.68 -18.04
CA THR A 620 29.08 -18.89 -18.72
C THR A 620 27.88 -19.67 -19.21
N THR A 621 27.88 -20.04 -20.49
CA THR A 621 26.91 -20.95 -21.08
C THR A 621 27.67 -22.06 -21.80
N TYR A 622 27.39 -23.30 -21.42
CA TYR A 622 27.89 -24.50 -22.06
C TYR A 622 26.70 -25.39 -22.42
N SER A 623 26.71 -25.94 -23.63
CA SER A 623 25.69 -26.88 -24.10
C SER A 623 26.41 -28.02 -24.84
N SER A 624 26.02 -29.26 -24.56
CA SER A 624 26.56 -30.41 -25.29
C SER A 624 26.09 -30.48 -26.74
N ASN A 625 24.93 -29.87 -27.04
CA ASN A 625 24.32 -29.85 -28.37
C ASN A 625 23.44 -28.59 -28.54
N GLY A 626 23.40 -28.00 -29.74
CA GLY A 626 22.55 -26.84 -30.07
C GLY A 626 21.15 -27.18 -30.54
N SER A 627 20.86 -28.44 -30.80
CA SER A 627 19.57 -28.85 -31.37
C SER A 627 18.38 -28.72 -30.40
N TYR A 628 18.64 -28.67 -29.09
CA TYR A 628 17.59 -28.62 -28.07
C TYR A 628 16.77 -27.33 -28.13
N ASN A 629 17.43 -26.17 -28.02
CA ASN A 629 16.76 -24.87 -28.03
C ASN A 629 15.88 -24.73 -29.27
N ARG A 630 16.38 -25.20 -30.42
CA ARG A 630 15.65 -25.22 -31.70
C ARG A 630 14.42 -26.15 -31.70
N LYS A 631 14.53 -27.36 -31.15
CA LYS A 631 13.46 -28.38 -31.19
C LYS A 631 12.37 -28.16 -30.13
N TYR A 632 12.74 -27.64 -28.96
CA TYR A 632 11.89 -27.62 -27.76
C TYR A 632 11.75 -26.24 -27.13
N GLY A 633 12.54 -25.25 -27.57
CA GLY A 633 12.41 -23.87 -27.10
C GLY A 633 11.04 -23.31 -27.44
N LEU A 634 10.36 -22.75 -26.44
CA LEU A 634 9.04 -22.15 -26.61
C LEU A 634 9.13 -20.78 -27.28
N ASP A 635 10.24 -20.07 -27.06
CA ASP A 635 10.50 -18.76 -27.64
C ASP A 635 11.19 -18.83 -29.01
N VAL A 636 10.86 -17.90 -29.90
CA VAL A 636 11.52 -17.78 -31.22
C VAL A 636 12.99 -17.44 -31.03
N ALA A 637 13.30 -16.49 -30.13
CA ALA A 637 14.68 -16.06 -29.89
C ALA A 637 15.55 -17.20 -29.35
N GLU A 638 15.03 -17.98 -28.40
CA GLU A 638 15.70 -19.18 -27.89
C GLU A 638 15.94 -20.19 -29.02
N ARG A 639 14.93 -20.47 -29.86
CA ARG A 639 15.09 -21.38 -31.02
C ARG A 639 16.13 -20.93 -32.05
N MET A 640 16.33 -19.62 -32.18
CA MET A 640 17.30 -19.02 -33.11
C MET A 640 18.69 -18.87 -32.49
N ASP A 641 18.87 -19.15 -31.20
CA ASP A 641 20.16 -19.06 -30.53
C ASP A 641 21.06 -20.25 -30.91
N GLN A 642 22.04 -19.98 -31.75
CA GLN A 642 22.99 -20.97 -32.28
C GLN A 642 24.34 -20.94 -31.57
N LYS A 643 24.55 -20.02 -30.61
CA LYS A 643 25.88 -19.78 -30.03
C LYS A 643 25.87 -19.95 -28.53
N ALA A 644 26.82 -20.74 -28.01
CA ALA A 644 27.10 -20.79 -26.59
C ALA A 644 28.25 -19.81 -26.27
N THR A 645 27.91 -18.69 -25.62
CA THR A 645 28.90 -17.70 -25.19
C THR A 645 29.21 -17.86 -23.70
N SER A 646 30.49 -17.86 -23.37
CA SER A 646 30.99 -17.82 -22.00
C SER A 646 31.98 -16.67 -21.83
N ASN A 647 31.75 -15.83 -20.82
CA ASN A 647 32.61 -14.72 -20.49
C ASN A 647 32.83 -14.62 -18.99
N ILE A 648 34.09 -14.59 -18.55
CA ILE A 648 34.48 -14.38 -17.16
C ILE A 648 35.43 -13.18 -17.13
N THR A 649 35.08 -12.18 -16.32
CA THR A 649 35.84 -10.94 -16.18
C THR A 649 36.15 -10.70 -14.71
N TYR A 650 37.42 -10.62 -14.39
CA TYR A 650 37.92 -10.07 -13.13
C TYR A 650 38.55 -8.71 -13.39
N THR A 651 38.25 -7.71 -12.57
CA THR A 651 38.82 -6.37 -12.69
C THR A 651 39.24 -5.83 -11.34
N LYS A 652 40.44 -5.24 -11.28
CA LYS A 652 40.97 -4.49 -10.15
C LYS A 652 41.23 -3.05 -10.57
N ARG A 653 40.76 -2.08 -9.78
CA ARG A 653 41.01 -0.66 -10.02
C ARG A 653 41.73 -0.02 -8.83
N TRP A 654 42.90 0.55 -9.07
CA TRP A 654 43.62 1.39 -8.12
C TRP A 654 43.34 2.86 -8.46
N THR A 655 42.30 3.43 -7.84
CA THR A 655 41.82 4.78 -8.16
C THR A 655 42.85 5.87 -7.86
N LYS A 656 43.62 5.73 -6.77
CA LYS A 656 44.67 6.70 -6.39
C LYS A 656 45.79 6.80 -7.44
N SER A 657 46.29 5.67 -7.93
CA SER A 657 47.32 5.63 -8.98
C SER A 657 46.74 5.68 -10.40
N LYS A 658 45.41 5.78 -10.54
CA LYS A 658 44.68 5.73 -11.81
C LYS A 658 44.96 4.49 -12.65
N ASN A 659 45.38 3.39 -12.02
CA ASN A 659 45.67 2.13 -12.70
C ASN A 659 44.46 1.20 -12.66
N SER A 660 44.29 0.40 -13.70
CA SER A 660 43.32 -0.69 -13.73
C SER A 660 43.87 -1.90 -14.46
N MET A 661 43.56 -3.08 -13.95
CA MET A 661 43.90 -4.35 -14.58
C MET A 661 42.64 -5.19 -14.70
N SER A 662 42.45 -5.84 -15.85
CA SER A 662 41.38 -6.81 -16.05
C SER A 662 41.88 -8.08 -16.70
N PHE A 663 41.39 -9.19 -16.18
CA PHE A 663 41.59 -10.53 -16.69
C PHE A 663 40.26 -11.00 -17.28
N ASN A 664 40.27 -11.36 -18.56
CA ASN A 664 39.08 -11.77 -19.29
C ASN A 664 39.32 -13.15 -19.91
N LEU A 665 38.33 -14.02 -19.73
CA LEU A 665 38.23 -15.31 -20.39
C LEU A 665 36.99 -15.27 -21.26
N TYR A 666 37.17 -15.51 -22.55
CA TYR A 666 36.06 -15.51 -23.50
C TYR A 666 36.05 -16.82 -24.28
N SER A 667 34.87 -17.37 -24.51
CA SER A 667 34.64 -18.52 -25.37
C SER A 667 33.32 -18.34 -26.11
N ASN A 668 33.32 -18.61 -27.41
CA ASN A 668 32.14 -18.58 -28.26
C ASN A 668 32.15 -19.81 -29.15
N GLN A 669 31.16 -20.68 -28.94
CA GLN A 669 31.00 -21.93 -29.68
C GLN A 669 29.74 -21.85 -30.54
N ASP A 670 29.87 -22.15 -31.83
CA ASP A 670 28.71 -22.34 -32.72
C ASP A 670 28.24 -23.80 -32.58
N LEU A 671 26.99 -23.97 -32.16
CA LEU A 671 26.41 -25.26 -31.81
C LEU A 671 25.83 -26.02 -33.02
N LEU A 672 25.90 -25.44 -34.22
CA LEU A 672 25.41 -26.05 -35.47
C LEU A 672 26.51 -26.42 -36.45
N VAL A 673 27.79 -26.18 -36.13
CA VAL A 673 28.90 -26.36 -37.07
C VAL A 673 29.00 -27.79 -37.59
N ASP A 674 28.87 -28.79 -36.71
CA ASP A 674 28.93 -30.20 -37.12
C ASP A 674 27.79 -30.58 -38.10
N LYS A 675 26.66 -29.87 -38.05
CA LYS A 675 25.56 -30.04 -39.02
C LYS A 675 25.75 -29.27 -40.31
N LYS A 676 26.69 -28.31 -40.36
CA LYS A 676 27.06 -27.59 -41.59
C LYS A 676 28.08 -28.37 -42.43
N THR A 677 28.81 -29.31 -41.82
CA THR A 677 29.80 -30.17 -42.50
C THR A 677 29.26 -31.54 -42.90
N ASP A 678 28.09 -31.91 -42.38
CA ASP A 678 27.40 -33.18 -42.64
C ASP A 678 26.51 -33.05 -43.89
N ASN A 679 26.89 -33.73 -44.98
CA ASN A 679 26.20 -33.67 -46.28
C ASN A 679 24.77 -34.27 -46.26
N THR A 680 24.45 -35.07 -45.25
CA THR A 680 23.09 -35.59 -45.03
C THR A 680 22.18 -34.58 -44.32
N SER A 681 22.74 -33.47 -43.85
CA SER A 681 21.99 -32.47 -43.10
C SER A 681 21.38 -31.40 -44.01
N ASN A 682 20.13 -31.02 -43.74
CA ASN A 682 19.48 -29.85 -44.37
C ASN A 682 20.20 -28.51 -44.08
N TYR A 683 21.24 -28.51 -43.25
CA TYR A 683 22.05 -27.35 -42.91
C TYR A 683 23.45 -27.41 -43.53
N TYR A 684 23.74 -28.41 -44.37
CA TYR A 684 25.01 -28.58 -45.05
C TYR A 684 25.36 -27.31 -45.84
N VAL A 685 26.61 -26.88 -45.68
CA VAL A 685 27.19 -25.79 -46.46
C VAL A 685 28.30 -26.40 -47.29
N ALA A 686 28.05 -26.51 -48.60
CA ALA A 686 29.06 -26.94 -49.55
C ALA A 686 30.18 -25.89 -49.62
N PRO A 687 31.45 -26.26 -49.42
CA PRO A 687 32.56 -25.32 -49.59
C PRO A 687 32.73 -24.98 -51.07
N THR A 688 33.05 -23.72 -51.37
CA THR A 688 33.20 -23.23 -52.76
C THR A 688 34.65 -23.09 -53.21
N GLN A 689 35.60 -23.22 -52.28
CA GLN A 689 37.05 -23.13 -52.52
C GLN A 689 37.81 -23.93 -51.45
N ALA A 690 39.06 -24.29 -51.73
CA ALA A 690 39.96 -24.90 -50.76
C ALA A 690 40.39 -23.87 -49.69
N GLY A 691 40.61 -24.32 -48.44
CA GLY A 691 40.97 -23.44 -47.33
C GLY A 691 39.80 -22.63 -46.75
N TYR A 692 38.55 -22.92 -47.13
CA TYR A 692 37.37 -22.33 -46.50
C TYR A 692 37.21 -22.90 -45.08
N GLN A 693 37.06 -22.02 -44.08
CA GLN A 693 37.08 -22.40 -42.66
C GLN A 693 35.72 -22.19 -41.98
N LEU A 694 35.23 -23.24 -41.30
CA LEU A 694 34.09 -23.17 -40.39
C LEU A 694 34.54 -23.23 -38.94
N ASN A 695 34.48 -22.09 -38.24
CA ASN A 695 34.89 -22.00 -36.83
C ASN A 695 33.89 -22.70 -35.90
N ILE A 696 34.34 -23.78 -35.25
CA ILE A 696 33.61 -24.54 -34.22
C ILE A 696 33.59 -23.72 -32.93
N ILE A 697 34.77 -23.31 -32.47
CA ILE A 697 34.91 -22.58 -31.21
C ILE A 697 36.03 -21.54 -31.31
N ASN A 698 35.74 -20.33 -30.81
CA ASN A 698 36.69 -19.24 -30.70
C ASN A 698 36.86 -18.89 -29.22
N ARG A 699 38.06 -19.06 -28.68
CA ARG A 699 38.42 -18.81 -27.29
C ARG A 699 39.47 -17.71 -27.20
N THR A 700 39.45 -16.98 -26.10
CA THR A 700 40.51 -16.04 -25.75
C THR A 700 40.88 -16.24 -24.29
N ILE A 701 41.91 -17.04 -24.05
CA ILE A 701 42.27 -17.57 -22.74
C ILE A 701 43.81 -17.61 -22.62
N PRO A 702 44.45 -16.74 -21.81
CA PRO A 702 43.89 -15.56 -21.14
C PRO A 702 43.94 -14.29 -22.00
N LYS A 703 43.05 -13.33 -21.71
CA LYS A 703 43.20 -11.93 -22.13
C LYS A 703 43.48 -11.05 -20.92
N VAL A 704 44.66 -10.44 -20.88
CA VAL A 704 45.08 -9.54 -19.79
C VAL A 704 45.14 -8.14 -20.33
N SER A 705 44.48 -7.20 -19.68
CA SER A 705 44.60 -5.77 -20.01
C SER A 705 44.99 -4.97 -18.79
N PHE A 706 45.97 -4.10 -18.96
CA PHE A 706 46.38 -3.10 -18.00
C PHE A 706 46.20 -1.72 -18.61
N ARG A 707 45.76 -0.75 -17.81
CA ARG A 707 45.58 0.62 -18.25
C ARG A 707 45.98 1.59 -17.16
N HIS A 708 46.85 2.53 -17.50
CA HIS A 708 47.04 3.78 -16.78
C HIS A 708 46.06 4.82 -17.34
N GLY A 709 45.25 5.40 -16.46
CA GLY A 709 44.32 6.47 -16.81
C GLY A 709 45.04 7.75 -17.24
N GLN A 710 44.26 8.75 -17.68
CA GLN A 710 44.83 10.03 -18.10
C GLN A 710 45.47 10.76 -16.89
N SER A 711 46.76 11.04 -17.02
CA SER A 711 47.56 11.74 -16.02
C SER A 711 48.31 12.89 -16.66
N ASN A 712 48.49 13.98 -15.93
CA ASN A 712 49.30 15.09 -16.42
C ASN A 712 50.75 14.60 -16.51
N LEU A 713 51.42 14.87 -17.63
CA LEU A 713 52.83 14.56 -17.82
C LEU A 713 53.68 15.31 -16.79
N LEU A 714 53.37 16.60 -16.62
CA LEU A 714 53.95 17.47 -15.60
C LEU A 714 52.82 17.95 -14.68
N ALA A 715 52.66 17.31 -13.52
CA ALA A 715 51.65 17.69 -12.54
C ALA A 715 52.10 18.90 -11.72
N THR A 716 51.17 19.82 -11.43
CA THR A 716 51.38 20.94 -10.51
C THR A 716 50.23 21.07 -9.53
N LYS A 717 50.52 21.49 -8.30
CA LYS A 717 49.52 21.86 -7.29
C LYS A 717 49.12 23.34 -7.36
N ASN A 718 49.79 24.15 -8.18
CA ASN A 718 49.50 25.58 -8.30
C ASN A 718 48.19 25.84 -9.07
N ASN A 719 47.44 26.87 -8.68
CA ASN A 719 46.17 27.25 -9.31
C ASN A 719 46.37 27.86 -10.71
N GLN A 720 47.50 28.52 -10.96
CA GLN A 720 47.84 29.06 -12.28
C GLN A 720 48.53 27.99 -13.14
N LYS A 721 47.73 27.25 -13.90
CA LYS A 721 48.24 26.21 -14.81
C LYS A 721 48.69 26.82 -16.14
N ARG A 722 49.98 26.70 -16.44
CA ARG A 722 50.51 26.96 -17.80
C ARG A 722 50.10 25.86 -18.79
N TRP A 723 50.17 26.16 -20.09
CA TRP A 723 49.72 25.25 -21.16
C TRP A 723 50.33 23.84 -21.09
N TYR A 724 51.61 23.72 -20.71
CA TYR A 724 52.29 22.42 -20.62
C TYR A 724 51.81 21.54 -19.45
N HIS A 725 51.16 22.12 -18.43
CA HIS A 725 50.52 21.34 -17.36
C HIS A 725 49.21 20.68 -17.81
N ASN A 726 48.68 21.06 -18.98
CA ASN A 726 47.52 20.42 -19.60
C ASN A 726 47.94 19.25 -20.51
N ILE A 727 49.25 19.02 -20.72
CA ILE A 727 49.74 17.85 -21.43
C ILE A 727 49.47 16.63 -20.56
N THR A 728 48.73 15.69 -21.14
CA THR A 728 48.33 14.46 -20.48
C THR A 728 48.81 13.27 -21.26
N TRP A 729 49.13 12.19 -20.56
CA TRP A 729 49.49 10.92 -21.14
C TRP A 729 48.58 9.82 -20.60
N ASN A 730 48.49 8.74 -21.36
CA ASN A 730 47.92 7.48 -20.91
C ASN A 730 48.69 6.32 -21.54
N TYR A 731 48.55 5.15 -20.92
CA TYR A 731 49.17 3.92 -21.39
C TYR A 731 48.21 2.75 -21.23
N GLY A 732 48.21 1.85 -22.20
CA GLY A 732 47.43 0.63 -22.20
C GLY A 732 48.29 -0.53 -22.68
N PHE A 733 48.22 -1.65 -21.98
CA PHE A 733 48.81 -2.93 -22.36
C PHE A 733 47.70 -3.95 -22.49
N ASN A 734 47.72 -4.74 -23.56
CA ASN A 734 46.75 -5.80 -23.80
C ASN A 734 47.45 -7.04 -24.34
N PHE A 735 47.56 -8.08 -23.51
CA PHE A 735 47.93 -9.43 -23.94
C PHE A 735 46.68 -10.19 -24.34
N THR A 736 46.71 -10.80 -25.52
CA THR A 736 45.62 -11.62 -26.03
C THR A 736 46.19 -12.94 -26.50
N ASN A 737 45.70 -14.04 -25.95
CA ASN A 737 45.92 -15.39 -26.48
C ASN A 737 44.60 -15.89 -27.08
N LYS A 738 44.56 -16.14 -28.39
CA LYS A 738 43.40 -16.65 -29.12
C LYS A 738 43.63 -18.12 -29.47
N ASP A 739 42.63 -18.93 -29.16
CA ASP A 739 42.54 -20.34 -29.55
C ASP A 739 41.30 -20.49 -30.44
N ARG A 740 41.48 -21.01 -31.66
CA ARG A 740 40.41 -21.25 -32.62
C ARG A 740 40.42 -22.70 -33.04
N LYS A 741 39.26 -23.35 -32.99
CA LYS A 741 39.04 -24.68 -33.55
C LYS A 741 38.09 -24.59 -34.74
N TYR A 742 38.45 -25.17 -35.87
CA TYR A 742 37.68 -25.06 -37.11
C TYR A 742 37.78 -26.31 -38.01
N TYR A 743 36.81 -26.49 -38.89
CA TYR A 743 36.92 -27.39 -40.04
C TYR A 743 37.44 -26.63 -41.25
N GLU A 744 38.23 -27.29 -42.09
CA GLU A 744 38.84 -26.73 -43.30
C GLU A 744 38.48 -27.56 -44.52
N SER A 745 38.19 -26.91 -45.65
CA SER A 745 37.94 -27.58 -46.92
C SER A 745 39.23 -27.88 -47.68
N VAL A 746 39.21 -28.99 -48.40
CA VAL A 746 40.27 -29.40 -49.34
C VAL A 746 39.67 -29.60 -50.73
N PHE A 747 40.50 -29.43 -51.75
CA PHE A 747 40.15 -29.87 -53.08
C PHE A 747 40.44 -31.36 -53.19
N ILE A 748 39.47 -32.13 -53.69
CA ILE A 748 39.61 -33.57 -53.88
C ILE A 748 39.76 -33.81 -55.39
N ASP A 749 40.99 -34.08 -55.82
CA ASP A 749 41.36 -34.23 -57.23
C ASP A 749 40.51 -35.30 -57.94
N SER A 750 40.24 -36.43 -57.27
CA SER A 750 39.49 -37.56 -57.83
C SER A 750 38.02 -37.24 -58.14
N LEU A 751 37.44 -36.25 -57.48
CA LEU A 751 36.04 -35.85 -57.65
C LEU A 751 35.91 -34.45 -58.27
N SER A 752 37.01 -33.71 -58.43
CA SER A 752 37.02 -32.31 -58.88
C SER A 752 36.05 -31.41 -58.11
N ILE A 753 35.83 -31.71 -56.83
CA ILE A 753 34.97 -30.94 -55.92
C ILE A 753 35.77 -30.45 -54.72
N TYR A 754 35.28 -29.38 -54.12
CA TYR A 754 35.68 -28.98 -52.78
C TYR A 754 34.79 -29.71 -51.77
N ASP A 755 35.40 -30.38 -50.78
CA ASP A 755 34.68 -30.91 -49.62
C ASP A 755 35.46 -30.60 -48.34
N TRP A 756 34.80 -30.75 -47.20
CA TRP A 756 35.43 -30.68 -45.88
C TRP A 756 36.50 -31.78 -45.76
N LYS A 757 37.66 -31.45 -45.21
CA LYS A 757 38.74 -32.43 -44.98
C LYS A 757 38.22 -33.56 -44.09
N ARG A 758 38.28 -34.79 -44.57
CA ARG A 758 37.80 -35.99 -43.86
C ARG A 758 38.96 -36.92 -43.49
N ASN A 759 38.79 -37.70 -42.44
CA ASN A 759 39.67 -38.81 -42.10
C ASN A 759 39.32 -40.07 -42.91
N ASP A 760 40.09 -41.15 -42.72
CA ASP A 760 39.90 -42.42 -43.43
C ASP A 760 38.52 -43.07 -43.17
N SER A 761 37.83 -42.67 -42.08
CA SER A 761 36.46 -43.11 -41.76
C SER A 761 35.36 -42.17 -42.29
N GLY A 762 35.71 -41.18 -43.11
CA GLY A 762 34.76 -40.26 -43.75
C GLY A 762 34.20 -39.16 -42.84
N SER A 763 34.73 -39.00 -41.63
CA SER A 763 34.33 -37.94 -40.67
C SER A 763 35.18 -36.67 -40.85
N PRO A 764 34.61 -35.45 -40.74
CA PRO A 764 35.37 -34.21 -40.92
C PRO A 764 36.44 -34.04 -39.82
N ILE A 765 37.63 -33.58 -40.21
CA ILE A 765 38.79 -33.34 -39.32
C ILE A 765 38.78 -31.89 -38.83
N ASP A 766 38.81 -31.71 -37.52
CA ASP A 766 38.96 -30.40 -36.90
C ASP A 766 40.44 -30.02 -36.70
N THR A 767 40.75 -28.74 -36.88
CA THR A 767 42.10 -28.17 -36.70
C THR A 767 42.07 -27.13 -35.58
N THR A 768 43.10 -27.10 -34.75
CA THR A 768 43.25 -26.12 -33.65
C THR A 768 44.40 -25.17 -33.95
N PHE A 769 44.14 -23.86 -33.89
CA PHE A 769 45.11 -22.80 -34.15
C PHE A 769 45.19 -21.85 -32.95
N ILE A 770 46.39 -21.66 -32.41
CA ILE A 770 46.67 -20.81 -31.26
C ILE A 770 47.57 -19.65 -31.71
N ASP A 771 47.19 -18.43 -31.36
CA ASP A 771 47.93 -17.22 -31.70
C ASP A 771 47.97 -16.27 -30.50
N ASN A 772 49.12 -15.65 -30.25
CA ASN A 772 49.28 -14.72 -29.15
C ASN A 772 49.88 -13.39 -29.60
N GLY A 773 49.57 -12.33 -28.84
CA GLY A 773 50.06 -11.01 -29.15
C GLY A 773 49.91 -10.04 -28.00
N TRP A 774 50.88 -9.15 -27.88
CA TRP A 774 50.89 -8.06 -26.93
C TRP A 774 50.71 -6.74 -27.67
N THR A 775 49.79 -5.91 -27.21
CA THR A 775 49.58 -4.56 -27.77
C THR A 775 49.80 -3.53 -26.69
N HIS A 776 50.79 -2.68 -26.90
CA HIS A 776 51.08 -1.51 -26.10
C HIS A 776 50.53 -0.28 -26.83
N THR A 777 49.81 0.57 -26.11
CA THR A 777 49.25 1.81 -26.61
C THR A 777 49.68 2.93 -25.68
N ALA A 778 50.22 4.00 -26.25
CA ALA A 778 50.51 5.22 -25.52
C ALA A 778 49.89 6.38 -26.28
N SER A 779 49.30 7.34 -25.57
CA SER A 779 48.90 8.59 -26.22
C SER A 779 49.22 9.80 -25.37
N LEU A 780 49.67 10.85 -26.05
CA LEU A 780 49.92 12.17 -25.50
C LEU A 780 48.85 13.12 -26.04
N ASN A 781 48.22 13.89 -25.15
CA ASN A 781 47.11 14.79 -25.44
C ASN A 781 47.42 16.15 -24.81
N ALA A 782 47.38 17.24 -25.57
CA ALA A 782 47.60 18.59 -25.03
C ALA A 782 46.44 19.55 -25.36
N PRO A 783 45.25 19.36 -24.74
CA PRO A 783 44.12 20.24 -24.98
C PRO A 783 44.38 21.67 -24.48
N THR A 784 44.14 22.65 -25.35
CA THR A 784 44.24 24.07 -25.05
C THR A 784 43.05 24.84 -25.64
N LYS A 785 42.60 25.89 -24.96
CA LYS A 785 41.58 26.79 -25.48
C LYS A 785 42.26 28.03 -26.05
N LEU A 786 42.12 28.24 -27.36
CA LEU A 786 42.45 29.50 -28.00
C LEU A 786 41.26 30.47 -27.91
N PHE A 787 41.55 31.73 -27.57
CA PHE A 787 40.56 32.81 -27.46
C PHE A 787 39.32 32.47 -26.61
N LYS A 788 39.41 31.51 -25.67
CA LYS A 788 38.30 30.97 -24.84
C LYS A 788 37.19 30.20 -25.59
N TYR A 789 37.05 30.36 -26.90
CA TYR A 789 35.96 29.77 -27.70
C TYR A 789 36.38 28.55 -28.54
N ILE A 790 37.64 28.50 -28.99
CA ILE A 790 38.12 27.44 -29.88
C ILE A 790 38.96 26.45 -29.06
N ASN A 791 38.52 25.20 -29.02
CA ASN A 791 39.26 24.13 -28.35
C ASN A 791 40.17 23.43 -29.36
N ILE A 792 41.48 23.49 -29.15
CA ILE A 792 42.48 22.81 -29.97
C ILE A 792 43.10 21.68 -29.15
N ASN A 793 43.16 20.48 -29.71
CA ASN A 793 43.74 19.32 -29.06
C ASN A 793 44.67 18.58 -30.03
N PRO A 794 45.98 18.88 -30.04
CA PRO A 794 46.98 18.00 -30.60
C PRO A 794 47.05 16.69 -29.80
N ARG A 795 47.23 15.59 -30.52
CA ARG A 795 47.32 14.23 -29.99
C ARG A 795 48.33 13.42 -30.81
N ILE A 796 49.23 12.76 -30.11
CA ILE A 796 50.12 11.72 -30.66
C ILE A 796 49.63 10.38 -30.10
N ASN A 797 49.41 9.40 -30.98
CA ASN A 797 49.12 8.02 -30.60
C ASN A 797 50.27 7.13 -31.07
N LEU A 798 50.78 6.28 -30.19
CA LEU A 798 51.77 5.25 -30.49
C LEU A 798 51.17 3.89 -30.16
N ARG A 799 51.40 2.92 -31.04
CA ARG A 799 50.96 1.53 -30.89
C ARG A 799 52.11 0.60 -31.22
N SER A 800 52.61 -0.11 -30.22
CA SER A 800 53.61 -1.17 -30.38
C SER A 800 52.95 -2.53 -30.22
N ASN A 801 52.98 -3.35 -31.27
CA ASN A 801 52.50 -4.73 -31.26
C ASN A 801 53.70 -5.67 -31.17
N TRP A 802 53.67 -6.62 -30.25
CA TRP A 802 54.64 -7.69 -30.14
C TRP A 802 53.95 -9.01 -30.47
N VAL A 803 54.63 -9.85 -31.24
CA VAL A 803 54.12 -11.15 -31.73
C VAL A 803 55.21 -12.21 -31.59
N ASN A 804 54.79 -13.48 -31.58
CA ASN A 804 55.69 -14.64 -31.43
C ASN A 804 55.95 -15.37 -32.77
N ARG A 805 55.51 -14.78 -33.88
CA ARG A 805 55.74 -15.27 -35.23
C ARG A 805 55.70 -14.10 -36.21
N SER A 806 56.52 -14.17 -37.24
CA SER A 806 56.50 -13.30 -38.42
C SER A 806 56.54 -14.17 -39.68
N PHE A 807 56.34 -13.56 -40.83
CA PHE A 807 56.35 -14.27 -42.11
C PHE A 807 57.37 -13.64 -43.03
N ASP A 808 58.22 -14.47 -43.61
CA ASP A 808 59.11 -14.09 -44.71
C ASP A 808 58.64 -14.79 -45.98
N LYS A 809 59.20 -14.42 -47.13
CA LYS A 809 58.89 -15.06 -48.42
C LYS A 809 60.09 -15.79 -48.96
N ILE A 810 59.86 -17.02 -49.43
CA ILE A 810 60.84 -17.77 -50.21
C ILE A 810 60.26 -18.07 -51.58
N TRP A 811 61.11 -17.93 -52.60
CA TRP A 811 60.77 -18.28 -53.96
C TRP A 811 60.73 -19.81 -54.14
N ASN A 812 59.63 -20.33 -54.69
CA ASN A 812 59.51 -21.75 -55.02
C ASN A 812 59.56 -21.94 -56.54
N ASP A 813 60.66 -22.53 -57.03
CA ASP A 813 60.91 -22.80 -58.45
C ASP A 813 59.91 -23.79 -59.08
N SER A 814 59.28 -24.66 -58.28
CA SER A 814 58.31 -25.64 -58.78
C SER A 814 56.94 -25.01 -59.04
N THR A 815 56.57 -23.97 -58.29
CA THR A 815 55.27 -23.28 -58.42
C THR A 815 55.40 -21.88 -59.01
N ASN A 816 56.61 -21.48 -59.45
CA ASN A 816 56.95 -20.15 -59.99
C ASN A 816 56.30 -18.99 -59.18
N SER A 817 56.29 -19.13 -57.85
CA SER A 817 55.58 -18.22 -56.96
C SER A 817 56.26 -18.14 -55.60
N PHE A 818 56.10 -16.99 -54.94
CA PHE A 818 56.53 -16.83 -53.57
C PHE A 818 55.62 -17.58 -52.60
N GLN A 819 56.23 -18.38 -51.73
CA GLN A 819 55.57 -19.04 -50.62
C GLN A 819 55.93 -18.33 -49.31
N ASP A 820 54.92 -18.12 -48.47
CA ASP A 820 55.14 -17.54 -47.15
C ASP A 820 55.69 -18.60 -46.20
N ILE A 821 56.81 -18.30 -45.55
CA ILE A 821 57.41 -19.13 -44.51
C ILE A 821 57.17 -18.48 -43.15
N GLU A 822 56.58 -19.26 -42.24
CA GLU A 822 56.37 -18.83 -40.86
C GLU A 822 57.67 -18.93 -40.06
N ASN A 823 58.20 -17.78 -39.66
CA ASN A 823 59.31 -17.68 -38.74
C ASN A 823 58.78 -17.57 -37.31
N LYS A 824 59.00 -18.62 -36.51
CA LYS A 824 58.64 -18.64 -35.08
C LYS A 824 59.70 -17.90 -34.28
N GLY A 825 59.34 -16.79 -33.64
CA GLY A 825 60.27 -15.93 -32.93
C GLY A 825 59.61 -14.65 -32.42
N PHE A 826 60.24 -13.96 -31.48
CA PHE A 826 59.73 -12.69 -30.96
C PHE A 826 60.03 -11.56 -31.95
N ASP A 827 58.99 -10.86 -32.41
CA ASP A 827 59.12 -9.72 -33.30
C ASP A 827 58.18 -8.57 -32.87
N THR A 828 58.55 -7.34 -33.21
CA THR A 828 57.87 -6.14 -32.73
C THR A 828 57.65 -5.10 -33.82
N ARG A 829 56.49 -4.45 -33.78
CA ARG A 829 56.13 -3.38 -34.70
C ARG A 829 55.56 -2.17 -33.97
N THR A 830 56.18 -1.02 -34.13
CA THR A 830 55.71 0.26 -33.59
C THR A 830 55.17 1.16 -34.69
N THR A 831 53.92 1.54 -34.58
CA THR A 831 53.23 2.47 -35.48
C THR A 831 52.75 3.68 -34.72
N GLY A 832 52.54 4.80 -35.41
CA GLY A 832 52.16 6.06 -34.80
C GLY A 832 51.27 6.91 -35.69
N SER A 833 50.52 7.83 -35.08
CA SER A 833 49.77 8.86 -35.79
C SER A 833 49.74 10.16 -35.00
N PHE A 834 49.73 11.27 -35.73
CA PHE A 834 49.57 12.61 -35.19
C PHE A 834 48.22 13.17 -35.61
N SER A 835 47.55 13.89 -34.72
CA SER A 835 46.27 14.54 -35.04
C SER A 835 46.13 15.86 -34.29
N VAL A 836 45.54 16.86 -34.94
CA VAL A 836 45.16 18.14 -34.33
C VAL A 836 43.70 18.37 -34.63
N ASN A 837 42.87 18.46 -33.60
CA ASN A 837 41.44 18.72 -33.75
C ASN A 837 41.09 20.09 -33.17
N ALA A 838 40.36 20.90 -33.93
CA ALA A 838 39.80 22.18 -33.53
C ALA A 838 38.27 22.13 -33.57
N ASN A 839 37.60 22.58 -32.51
CA ASN A 839 36.14 22.69 -32.48
C ASN A 839 35.66 23.95 -31.75
N THR A 840 34.46 24.39 -32.12
CA THR A 840 33.74 25.51 -31.50
C THR A 840 32.24 25.22 -31.46
N LYS A 841 31.47 26.06 -30.76
CA LYS A 841 30.00 25.99 -30.73
C LYS A 841 29.42 27.35 -31.10
N LEU A 842 28.55 27.34 -32.10
CA LEU A 842 27.78 28.48 -32.58
C LEU A 842 26.32 28.30 -32.14
N TYR A 843 25.71 29.37 -31.65
CA TYR A 843 24.34 29.37 -31.15
C TYR A 843 23.49 30.32 -31.99
N GLY A 844 22.43 29.79 -32.59
CA GLY A 844 21.38 30.54 -33.28
C GLY A 844 20.04 30.38 -32.56
N VAL A 845 19.23 31.44 -32.52
CA VAL A 845 17.90 31.43 -31.90
C VAL A 845 16.94 32.09 -32.87
N PHE A 846 15.89 31.37 -33.27
CA PHE A 846 14.84 31.81 -34.16
C PHE A 846 13.54 31.89 -33.36
N ALA A 847 12.97 33.08 -33.22
CA ALA A 847 11.63 33.23 -32.66
C ALA A 847 10.61 32.87 -33.75
N LEU A 848 9.84 31.83 -33.52
CA LEU A 848 8.78 31.37 -34.41
C LEU A 848 7.52 31.18 -33.56
N PRO A 849 6.80 32.26 -33.22
CA PRO A 849 5.62 32.20 -32.34
C PRO A 849 4.43 31.62 -33.11
N PHE A 850 4.48 30.32 -33.39
CA PHE A 850 3.41 29.58 -34.06
C PHE A 850 2.83 28.54 -33.08
N GLY A 851 1.64 28.84 -32.57
CA GLY A 851 0.95 28.00 -31.57
C GLY A 851 1.73 27.91 -30.25
N PRO A 852 1.83 26.72 -29.62
CA PRO A 852 2.53 26.56 -28.36
C PRO A 852 4.05 26.68 -28.49
N LEU A 853 4.60 26.68 -29.71
CA LEU A 853 6.03 26.80 -29.97
C LEU A 853 6.43 28.28 -29.99
N LYS A 854 7.37 28.68 -29.12
CA LYS A 854 7.85 30.06 -28.99
C LYS A 854 9.13 30.31 -29.77
N ILE A 855 10.13 29.45 -29.54
CA ILE A 855 11.50 29.66 -29.99
C ILE A 855 12.10 28.34 -30.46
N ILE A 856 12.80 28.36 -31.59
CA ILE A 856 13.70 27.30 -32.04
C ILE A 856 15.15 27.76 -31.83
N ARG A 857 15.89 27.02 -31.02
CA ARG A 857 17.34 27.18 -30.85
C ARG A 857 18.07 26.18 -31.73
N HIS A 858 19.01 26.66 -32.53
CA HIS A 858 19.97 25.86 -33.28
C HIS A 858 21.35 25.97 -32.62
N VAL A 859 21.98 24.82 -32.35
CA VAL A 859 23.35 24.75 -31.87
C VAL A 859 24.18 24.04 -32.93
N ALA A 860 24.99 24.78 -33.66
CA ALA A 860 25.94 24.25 -34.64
C ALA A 860 27.30 24.04 -33.95
N SER A 861 27.82 22.82 -33.97
CA SER A 861 29.14 22.48 -33.43
C SER A 861 30.05 22.03 -34.57
N PRO A 862 30.67 22.95 -35.31
CA PRO A 862 31.66 22.62 -36.33
C PRO A 862 32.95 22.10 -35.69
N SER A 863 33.57 21.12 -36.35
CA SER A 863 34.89 20.61 -36.01
C SER A 863 35.71 20.37 -37.27
N ILE A 864 36.95 20.81 -37.25
CA ILE A 864 37.95 20.52 -38.27
C ILE A 864 39.12 19.81 -37.60
N GLY A 865 39.58 18.71 -38.18
CA GLY A 865 40.72 17.96 -37.64
C GLY A 865 41.68 17.55 -38.74
N TYR A 866 42.97 17.77 -38.53
CA TYR A 866 44.03 17.21 -39.36
C TYR A 866 44.56 15.94 -38.70
N SER A 867 44.71 14.86 -39.46
CA SER A 867 45.37 13.63 -38.99
C SER A 867 46.37 13.13 -40.02
N TRP A 868 47.56 12.82 -39.53
CA TRP A 868 48.67 12.30 -40.31
C TRP A 868 49.11 10.94 -39.78
N THR A 869 49.22 9.97 -40.69
CA THR A 869 49.81 8.66 -40.46
C THR A 869 50.88 8.48 -41.55
N PRO A 870 52.16 8.28 -41.20
CA PRO A 870 53.21 8.06 -42.19
C PRO A 870 53.03 6.71 -42.88
N ASP A 871 53.63 6.57 -44.07
CA ASP A 871 53.86 5.27 -44.68
C ASP A 871 55.01 4.57 -43.95
N PHE A 872 54.77 3.37 -43.40
CA PHE A 872 55.80 2.56 -42.74
C PHE A 872 56.48 1.56 -43.69
N SER A 873 56.16 1.61 -45.00
CA SER A 873 56.89 0.91 -46.06
C SER A 873 58.13 1.65 -46.53
N GLU A 874 58.26 2.92 -46.16
CA GLU A 874 59.38 3.80 -46.47
C GLU A 874 60.09 4.27 -45.19
N PRO A 875 61.33 4.78 -45.26
CA PRO A 875 62.05 5.28 -44.10
C PRO A 875 61.29 6.41 -43.38
N VAL A 876 60.87 6.16 -42.14
CA VAL A 876 60.17 7.15 -41.32
C VAL A 876 61.20 7.95 -40.52
N PHE A 877 61.27 9.26 -40.74
CA PHE A 877 62.32 10.13 -40.18
C PHE A 877 63.76 9.66 -40.51
N GLY A 878 63.96 9.04 -41.68
CA GLY A 878 65.26 8.56 -42.14
C GLY A 878 65.67 7.18 -41.62
N TYR A 879 64.81 6.51 -40.84
CA TYR A 879 65.05 5.16 -40.34
C TYR A 879 64.11 4.17 -41.02
N ASP A 880 64.66 3.16 -41.68
CA ASP A 880 63.90 1.99 -42.12
C ASP A 880 63.63 1.08 -40.92
N LEU A 881 62.35 0.78 -40.69
CA LEU A 881 61.90 -0.03 -39.57
C LEU A 881 61.83 -1.53 -39.90
N GLY A 882 62.07 -1.92 -41.16
CA GLY A 882 62.14 -3.32 -41.59
C GLY A 882 60.82 -4.08 -41.40
N TYR A 883 59.68 -3.38 -41.47
CA TYR A 883 58.36 -3.98 -41.33
C TYR A 883 57.85 -4.58 -42.64
N ILE A 884 58.23 -3.96 -43.75
CA ILE A 884 57.88 -4.39 -45.10
C ILE A 884 59.18 -4.69 -45.85
N GLU A 885 59.34 -5.94 -46.23
CA GLU A 885 60.48 -6.40 -47.02
C GLU A 885 60.13 -6.37 -48.50
N THR A 886 61.16 -6.20 -49.33
CA THR A 886 61.01 -6.09 -50.77
C THR A 886 61.76 -7.24 -51.43
N TYR A 887 61.05 -8.05 -52.20
CA TYR A 887 61.58 -9.22 -52.90
C TYR A 887 61.49 -9.00 -54.41
N ASN A 888 62.58 -9.25 -55.14
CA ASN A 888 62.56 -9.20 -56.60
C ASN A 888 62.18 -10.57 -57.14
N ASN A 889 61.18 -10.61 -58.02
CA ASN A 889 60.79 -11.84 -58.69
C ASN A 889 61.88 -12.25 -59.69
N PRO A 890 62.50 -13.45 -59.54
CA PRO A 890 63.60 -13.88 -60.39
C PRO A 890 63.19 -14.16 -61.85
N ILE A 891 61.89 -14.29 -62.15
CA ILE A 891 61.39 -14.55 -63.52
C ILE A 891 61.19 -13.26 -64.31
N ASN A 892 60.52 -12.26 -63.72
CA ASN A 892 60.07 -11.07 -64.44
C ASN A 892 60.66 -9.76 -63.92
N GLY A 893 61.48 -9.80 -62.86
CA GLY A 893 62.10 -8.62 -62.25
C GLY A 893 61.15 -7.76 -61.41
N ASP A 894 59.89 -8.18 -61.24
CA ASP A 894 58.90 -7.39 -60.50
C ASP A 894 59.26 -7.30 -59.01
N ILE A 895 59.06 -6.11 -58.46
CA ILE A 895 59.28 -5.80 -57.06
C ILE A 895 58.03 -6.16 -56.25
N ILE A 896 58.16 -7.09 -55.31
CA ILE A 896 57.06 -7.56 -54.45
C ILE A 896 57.31 -7.08 -53.01
N LYS A 897 56.46 -6.18 -52.52
CA LYS A 897 56.44 -5.74 -51.12
C LYS A 897 55.70 -6.78 -50.26
N HIS A 898 56.30 -7.16 -49.13
CA HIS A 898 55.77 -8.16 -48.20
C HIS A 898 55.79 -7.64 -46.77
N ASP A 899 54.62 -7.62 -46.13
CA ASP A 899 54.48 -7.21 -44.73
C ASP A 899 54.62 -8.42 -43.79
N ARG A 900 55.73 -8.42 -43.03
CA ARG A 900 56.13 -9.48 -42.09
C ARG A 900 55.08 -9.76 -41.01
N PHE A 901 54.21 -8.79 -40.72
CA PHE A 901 53.22 -8.84 -39.65
C PHE A 901 51.78 -9.12 -40.11
N SER A 902 51.52 -9.09 -41.42
CA SER A 902 50.17 -9.11 -42.01
C SER A 902 49.27 -10.26 -41.53
N LYS A 903 49.84 -11.46 -41.35
CA LYS A 903 49.15 -12.69 -40.91
C LYS A 903 49.25 -12.97 -39.40
N THR A 904 49.76 -12.03 -38.62
CA THR A 904 49.99 -12.15 -37.17
C THR A 904 48.93 -11.40 -36.35
N MET A 905 48.93 -11.51 -35.02
CA MET A 905 48.06 -10.71 -34.15
C MET A 905 48.29 -9.19 -34.25
N ALA A 906 49.42 -8.74 -34.80
CA ALA A 906 49.67 -7.33 -35.07
C ALA A 906 48.80 -6.80 -36.21
N GLY A 907 48.32 -7.67 -37.12
CA GLY A 907 47.62 -7.30 -38.35
C GLY A 907 48.52 -6.58 -39.35
N SER A 908 47.98 -6.08 -40.47
CA SER A 908 48.79 -5.41 -41.49
C SER A 908 49.44 -4.10 -41.03
N THR A 909 50.63 -3.83 -41.56
CA THR A 909 51.40 -2.60 -41.38
C THR A 909 50.82 -1.52 -42.29
N PRO A 910 50.56 -0.30 -41.79
CA PRO A 910 50.12 0.79 -42.66
C PRO A 910 51.19 1.11 -43.69
N SER A 911 50.91 0.83 -44.96
CA SER A 911 51.85 0.94 -46.09
C SER A 911 51.53 2.10 -47.04
N ASN A 912 50.62 3.00 -46.63
CA ASN A 912 50.22 4.16 -47.42
C ASN A 912 50.22 5.39 -46.49
N GLU A 913 50.76 6.50 -46.96
CA GLU A 913 50.67 7.76 -46.24
C GLU A 913 49.20 8.22 -46.21
N GLN A 914 48.76 8.75 -45.06
CA GLN A 914 47.44 9.35 -44.91
C GLN A 914 47.57 10.77 -44.35
N LYS A 915 47.04 11.75 -45.09
CA LYS A 915 46.97 13.16 -44.71
C LYS A 915 45.52 13.62 -44.77
N ASN A 916 44.73 13.25 -43.77
CA ASN A 916 43.29 13.51 -43.75
C ASN A 916 42.97 14.86 -43.09
N VAL A 917 42.19 15.70 -43.76
CA VAL A 917 41.45 16.81 -43.14
C VAL A 917 39.99 16.38 -42.97
N ASN A 918 39.57 16.23 -41.73
CA ASN A 918 38.26 15.77 -41.34
C ASN A 918 37.37 16.98 -41.02
N PHE A 919 36.21 17.03 -41.64
CA PHE A 919 35.21 18.07 -41.38
C PHE A 919 33.97 17.41 -40.80
N SER A 920 33.47 17.92 -39.68
CA SER A 920 32.20 17.49 -39.14
C SER A 920 31.38 18.65 -38.60
N LEU A 921 30.08 18.62 -38.86
CA LEU A 921 29.12 19.59 -38.38
C LEU A 921 28.02 18.85 -37.62
N ASN A 922 27.92 19.12 -36.32
CA ASN A 922 26.85 18.61 -35.50
C ASN A 922 25.82 19.72 -35.22
N ASN A 923 24.63 19.58 -35.76
CA ASN A 923 23.51 20.49 -35.59
C ASN A 923 22.54 19.91 -34.56
N ILE A 924 22.17 20.70 -33.55
CA ILE A 924 21.13 20.33 -32.59
C ILE A 924 20.03 21.38 -32.67
N PHE A 925 18.80 20.95 -32.96
CA PHE A 925 17.62 21.81 -32.99
C PHE A 925 16.76 21.52 -31.76
N GLN A 926 16.52 22.55 -30.96
CA GLN A 926 15.75 22.49 -29.72
C GLN A 926 14.61 23.50 -29.84
N ALA A 927 13.42 23.17 -29.34
CA ALA A 927 12.31 24.12 -29.27
C ALA A 927 11.94 24.40 -27.81
N LYS A 928 11.42 25.60 -27.58
CA LYS A 928 10.75 25.99 -26.34
C LYS A 928 9.25 26.05 -26.63
N THR A 929 8.47 25.21 -25.96
CA THR A 929 7.03 25.08 -26.13
C THR A 929 6.29 25.29 -24.80
N THR A 930 5.05 25.76 -24.84
CA THR A 930 4.18 25.85 -23.65
C THR A 930 3.29 24.63 -23.55
N ILE A 931 3.39 23.90 -22.43
CA ILE A 931 2.56 22.74 -22.12
C ILE A 931 2.01 22.95 -20.70
N ASN A 932 0.68 23.06 -20.56
CA ASN A 932 -0.01 23.36 -19.29
C ASN A 932 0.49 24.67 -18.65
N ASP A 933 0.55 25.76 -19.44
CA ASP A 933 1.05 27.08 -19.05
C ASP A 933 2.51 27.16 -18.54
N GLU A 934 3.24 26.04 -18.52
CA GLU A 934 4.67 25.99 -18.25
C GLU A 934 5.50 25.92 -19.53
N GLU A 935 6.62 26.64 -19.55
CA GLU A 935 7.57 26.60 -20.66
C GLU A 935 8.49 25.37 -20.56
N LYS A 936 8.40 24.46 -21.53
CA LYS A 936 9.22 23.26 -21.61
C LYS A 936 10.17 23.31 -22.80
N LYS A 937 11.41 22.89 -22.55
CA LYS A 937 12.43 22.69 -23.58
C LYS A 937 12.32 21.27 -24.14
N ILE A 938 12.21 21.15 -25.45
CA ILE A 938 12.19 19.87 -26.17
C ILE A 938 13.32 19.81 -27.20
N ASP A 939 13.98 18.68 -27.32
CA ASP A 939 14.92 18.43 -28.41
C ASP A 939 14.12 17.94 -29.62
N LEU A 940 14.18 18.67 -30.74
CA LEU A 940 13.47 18.30 -31.97
C LEU A 940 14.23 17.20 -32.70
N PHE A 941 15.44 17.52 -33.14
CA PHE A 941 16.34 16.56 -33.77
C PHE A 941 17.79 17.03 -33.69
N SER A 942 18.69 16.07 -33.83
CA SER A 942 20.12 16.31 -34.06
C SER A 942 20.48 15.80 -35.45
N TRP A 943 21.28 16.57 -36.16
CA TRP A 943 21.75 16.24 -37.49
C TRP A 943 23.27 16.37 -37.55
N ARG A 944 23.96 15.25 -37.75
CA ARG A 944 25.41 15.19 -37.88
C ARG A 944 25.79 14.91 -39.31
N VAL A 945 26.64 15.77 -39.87
CA VAL A 945 27.24 15.60 -41.18
C VAL A 945 28.75 15.49 -41.02
N SER A 946 29.38 14.56 -41.73
CA SER A 946 30.83 14.42 -41.72
C SER A 946 31.36 13.88 -43.04
N SER A 947 32.53 14.37 -43.45
CA SER A 947 33.34 13.87 -44.56
C SER A 947 34.83 14.17 -44.23
N SER A 948 35.75 13.68 -45.05
CA SER A 948 37.18 13.93 -44.91
C SER A 948 37.84 14.01 -46.28
N TYR A 949 38.92 14.77 -46.39
CA TYR A 949 39.72 14.86 -47.60
C TYR A 949 41.14 14.32 -47.32
N ASN A 950 41.57 13.28 -48.04
CA ASN A 950 42.92 12.71 -47.93
C ASN A 950 43.83 13.31 -49.00
N TYR A 951 44.81 14.13 -48.59
CA TYR A 951 45.78 14.75 -49.49
C TYR A 951 46.86 13.79 -50.01
N ALA A 952 47.00 12.62 -49.38
CA ALA A 952 47.99 11.61 -49.76
C ALA A 952 47.41 10.49 -50.65
N ALA A 953 46.12 10.56 -51.02
CA ALA A 953 45.50 9.56 -51.89
C ALA A 953 45.69 9.90 -53.37
N ASP A 954 46.00 8.89 -54.20
CA ASP A 954 46.10 9.05 -55.67
C ASP A 954 44.73 9.14 -56.36
N LYS A 955 43.73 8.47 -55.78
CA LYS A 955 42.33 8.44 -56.27
C LYS A 955 41.38 8.57 -55.09
N TYR A 956 40.22 9.16 -55.34
CA TYR A 956 39.13 9.29 -54.38
C TYR A 956 39.46 10.09 -53.12
N ASN A 957 40.13 11.22 -53.29
CA ASN A 957 40.64 12.06 -52.21
C ASN A 957 39.51 12.52 -51.24
N LEU A 958 38.29 12.73 -51.74
CA LEU A 958 37.14 13.11 -50.91
C LEU A 958 36.37 11.86 -50.42
N ALA A 959 36.29 11.66 -49.11
CA ALA A 959 35.55 10.56 -48.54
C ALA A 959 34.03 10.77 -48.60
N ASN A 960 33.29 9.67 -48.59
CA ASN A 960 31.83 9.66 -48.64
C ASN A 960 31.20 10.55 -47.55
N LEU A 961 30.14 11.28 -47.93
CA LEU A 961 29.37 12.13 -47.06
C LEU A 961 28.47 11.28 -46.16
N LYS A 962 28.77 11.24 -44.86
CA LYS A 962 27.95 10.58 -43.86
C LYS A 962 27.03 11.59 -43.21
N SER A 963 25.72 11.31 -43.22
CA SER A 963 24.69 12.12 -42.59
C SER A 963 23.88 11.25 -41.63
N SER A 964 23.69 11.71 -40.40
CA SER A 964 22.88 11.01 -39.40
C SER A 964 21.92 11.99 -38.73
N ILE A 965 20.63 11.67 -38.78
CA ILE A 965 19.56 12.42 -38.14
C ILE A 965 18.98 11.56 -37.02
N ARG A 966 18.86 12.13 -35.83
CA ARG A 966 18.22 11.48 -34.68
C ARG A 966 17.19 12.40 -34.04
N SER A 967 16.00 11.88 -33.76
CA SER A 967 14.91 12.61 -33.11
C SER A 967 14.24 11.76 -32.03
N LYS A 968 13.90 12.40 -30.91
CA LYS A 968 13.15 11.82 -29.77
C LYS A 968 11.89 12.63 -29.48
N LEU A 969 11.12 12.94 -30.52
CA LEU A 969 10.02 13.88 -30.43
C LEU A 969 8.97 13.41 -29.40
N PHE A 970 8.75 14.22 -28.36
CA PHE A 970 7.81 14.01 -27.24
C PHE A 970 7.92 12.65 -26.53
N GLY A 971 9.06 11.95 -26.63
CA GLY A 971 9.25 10.60 -26.06
C GLY A 971 8.33 9.53 -26.66
N LYS A 972 7.59 9.84 -27.73
CA LYS A 972 6.66 8.94 -28.41
C LYS A 972 7.18 8.44 -29.75
N LEU A 973 8.07 9.20 -30.39
CA LEU A 973 8.69 8.86 -31.65
C LEU A 973 10.21 8.87 -31.48
N ASN A 974 10.83 7.72 -31.74
CA ASN A 974 12.28 7.60 -31.86
C ASN A 974 12.59 7.40 -33.34
N LEU A 975 13.28 8.35 -33.96
CA LEU A 975 13.72 8.27 -35.35
C LEU A 975 15.25 8.30 -35.37
N ASP A 976 15.85 7.32 -36.03
CA ASP A 976 17.26 7.27 -36.36
C ASP A 976 17.41 7.02 -37.87
N LEU A 977 17.89 8.03 -38.60
CA LEU A 977 18.21 7.95 -40.02
C LEU A 977 19.72 8.12 -40.19
N SER A 978 20.34 7.26 -40.99
CA SER A 978 21.75 7.30 -41.34
C SER A 978 21.90 7.06 -42.83
N THR A 979 22.47 8.02 -43.55
CA THR A 979 22.71 7.93 -44.98
C THR A 979 24.18 8.15 -45.30
N THR A 980 24.70 7.45 -46.30
CA THR A 980 26.05 7.66 -46.84
C THR A 980 25.93 7.94 -48.33
N HIS A 981 26.52 9.05 -48.78
CA HIS A 981 26.56 9.42 -50.19
C HIS A 981 27.99 9.40 -50.70
N ASP A 982 28.18 8.93 -51.93
CA ASP A 982 29.45 8.92 -52.64
C ASP A 982 29.50 10.11 -53.61
N PHE A 983 30.58 10.89 -53.56
CA PHE A 983 30.75 12.06 -54.44
C PHE A 983 31.18 11.69 -55.86
N TYR A 984 31.58 10.45 -56.09
CA TYR A 984 32.19 10.01 -57.33
C TYR A 984 31.20 9.23 -58.19
N ASP A 985 31.44 9.25 -59.49
CA ASP A 985 30.61 8.52 -60.43
C ASP A 985 30.94 7.03 -60.46
N TYR A 986 30.09 6.24 -61.13
CA TYR A 986 30.19 4.80 -61.21
C TYR A 986 29.98 4.31 -62.62
N ASP A 987 30.92 3.49 -63.10
CA ASP A 987 30.83 2.85 -64.39
C ASP A 987 30.02 1.55 -64.27
N ASN A 988 28.91 1.50 -65.01
CA ASN A 988 28.03 0.33 -65.02
C ASN A 988 28.59 -0.84 -65.85
N GLU A 989 29.53 -0.59 -66.77
CA GLU A 989 30.12 -1.63 -67.61
C GLU A 989 31.28 -2.34 -66.90
N THR A 990 32.20 -1.58 -66.32
CA THR A 990 33.33 -2.15 -65.57
C THR A 990 32.99 -2.51 -64.12
N GLY A 991 31.84 -2.06 -63.61
CA GLY A 991 31.44 -2.24 -62.21
C GLY A 991 32.37 -1.52 -61.22
N ALA A 992 33.11 -0.52 -61.69
CA ALA A 992 34.08 0.23 -60.89
C ALA A 992 33.63 1.66 -60.62
N ARG A 993 34.12 2.23 -59.52
CA ARG A 993 34.00 3.66 -59.23
C ARG A 993 34.89 4.43 -60.22
N ILE A 994 34.48 5.62 -60.64
CA ILE A 994 35.23 6.51 -61.52
C ILE A 994 35.82 7.64 -60.67
N ASN A 995 37.08 8.03 -60.88
CA ASN A 995 37.72 9.11 -60.12
C ASN A 995 37.30 10.52 -60.60
N GLU A 996 36.02 10.69 -60.89
CA GLU A 996 35.41 11.96 -61.30
C GLU A 996 34.22 12.26 -60.40
N TYR A 997 34.05 13.53 -60.07
CA TYR A 997 32.93 13.95 -59.24
C TYR A 997 31.62 13.87 -60.04
N ARG A 998 30.62 13.23 -59.45
CA ARG A 998 29.28 13.16 -60.01
C ARG A 998 28.62 14.53 -59.96
N LYS A 999 28.25 15.05 -61.12
CA LYS A 999 27.58 16.35 -61.28
C LYS A 999 26.24 16.16 -61.98
N ASN A 1000 25.26 16.98 -61.63
CA ASN A 1000 23.99 17.05 -62.35
C ASN A 1000 24.15 17.86 -63.66
N ASN A 1001 23.08 17.95 -64.45
CA ASN A 1001 23.05 18.70 -65.72
C ASN A 1001 23.42 20.19 -65.57
N ASN A 1002 23.37 20.76 -64.35
CA ASN A 1002 23.72 22.15 -64.05
C ASN A 1002 25.16 22.28 -63.49
N GLY A 1003 25.97 21.21 -63.53
CA GLY A 1003 27.36 21.21 -63.03
C GLY A 1003 27.51 21.17 -61.50
N ILE A 1004 26.43 21.03 -60.75
CA ILE A 1004 26.43 20.96 -59.28
C ILE A 1004 26.67 19.52 -58.83
N LEU A 1005 27.46 19.33 -57.77
CA LEU A 1005 27.72 18.02 -57.17
C LEU A 1005 26.41 17.34 -56.74
N ASP A 1006 26.17 16.12 -57.26
CA ASP A 1006 25.03 15.27 -56.92
C ASP A 1006 25.52 13.91 -56.38
N PRO A 1007 25.94 13.86 -55.12
CA PRO A 1007 26.54 12.65 -54.56
C PRO A 1007 25.51 11.51 -54.47
N ARG A 1008 25.87 10.34 -54.99
CA ARG A 1008 25.00 9.16 -55.08
C ARG A 1008 24.74 8.54 -53.70
N LEU A 1009 23.49 8.26 -53.35
CA LEU A 1009 23.14 7.53 -52.15
C LEU A 1009 23.56 6.05 -52.27
N ILE A 1010 24.55 5.62 -51.50
CA ILE A 1010 25.06 4.23 -51.52
C ILE A 1010 24.58 3.40 -50.32
N ASN A 1011 24.15 4.05 -49.24
CA ASN A 1011 23.64 3.36 -48.04
C ASN A 1011 22.62 4.23 -47.32
N ALA A 1012 21.47 3.66 -46.96
CA ALA A 1012 20.48 4.30 -46.10
C ALA A 1012 19.95 3.31 -45.06
N ARG A 1013 20.00 3.72 -43.80
CA ARG A 1013 19.42 3.00 -42.68
C ARG A 1013 18.43 3.90 -41.95
N LEU A 1014 17.19 3.48 -41.90
CA LEU A 1014 16.12 4.14 -41.17
C LEU A 1014 15.57 3.18 -40.13
N SER A 1015 15.61 3.57 -38.87
CA SER A 1015 14.86 2.89 -37.81
C SER A 1015 13.97 3.90 -37.11
N THR A 1016 12.68 3.59 -37.04
CA THR A 1016 11.71 4.41 -36.32
C THR A 1016 10.79 3.54 -35.49
N GLY A 1017 10.34 4.06 -34.35
CA GLY A 1017 9.31 3.39 -33.57
C GLY A 1017 8.44 4.37 -32.82
N PHE A 1018 7.16 4.04 -32.78
CA PHE A 1018 6.15 4.85 -32.12
C PHE A 1018 5.10 3.98 -31.42
N ARG A 1019 4.55 4.52 -30.35
CA ARG A 1019 3.50 3.88 -29.54
C ARG A 1019 2.20 4.67 -29.66
N LEU A 1020 1.15 4.00 -30.07
CA LEU A 1020 -0.22 4.50 -30.08
C LEU A 1020 -0.97 3.90 -28.89
N ASN A 1021 -1.74 4.72 -28.18
CA ASN A 1021 -2.61 4.28 -27.08
C ASN A 1021 -4.01 4.88 -27.29
N GLY A 1022 -5.07 4.10 -27.06
CA GLY A 1022 -6.44 4.60 -26.99
C GLY A 1022 -6.99 4.50 -25.58
N SER A 1023 -7.61 5.58 -25.06
CA SER A 1023 -8.31 5.61 -23.76
C SER A 1023 -9.82 5.43 -23.91
N HIS A 1024 -10.49 5.03 -22.84
CA HIS A 1024 -11.96 4.97 -22.80
C HIS A 1024 -12.56 6.38 -22.98
N TRP A 1025 -13.64 6.50 -23.76
CA TRP A 1025 -14.40 7.76 -23.93
C TRP A 1025 -15.36 7.95 -22.75
N GLN A 1026 -14.86 7.95 -21.52
CA GLN A 1026 -15.63 8.39 -20.36
C GLN A 1026 -15.13 9.77 -19.92
N LYS A 1027 -16.08 10.65 -19.56
CA LYS A 1027 -15.83 11.94 -18.92
C LYS A 1027 -14.79 11.73 -17.81
N LYS A 1028 -13.68 12.48 -17.89
CA LYS A 1028 -12.70 12.55 -16.82
C LYS A 1028 -13.40 13.12 -15.58
N ASP A 1029 -13.73 12.27 -14.62
CA ASP A 1029 -13.72 12.74 -13.23
C ASP A 1029 -12.25 12.93 -12.84
N GLU A 1030 -11.97 14.08 -12.22
CA GLU A 1030 -10.65 14.53 -11.82
C GLU A 1030 -10.00 13.56 -10.83
N GLN A 1031 -9.32 12.55 -11.35
CA GLN A 1031 -8.24 11.91 -10.61
C GLN A 1031 -6.95 12.67 -10.87
N ILE A 1032 -6.46 13.30 -9.80
CA ILE A 1032 -5.12 13.89 -9.70
C ILE A 1032 -4.12 12.86 -10.27
N PRO A 1033 -3.38 13.18 -11.34
CA PRO A 1033 -2.32 12.31 -11.80
C PRO A 1033 -1.25 12.33 -10.72
N THR A 1034 -1.15 11.26 -9.94
CA THR A 1034 0.11 10.97 -9.25
C THR A 1034 1.14 10.77 -10.36
N ASP A 1035 2.06 11.72 -10.49
CA ASP A 1035 3.27 11.62 -11.30
C ASP A 1035 4.11 10.45 -10.76
N ILE A 1036 3.72 9.23 -11.12
CA ILE A 1036 4.62 8.09 -11.09
C ILE A 1036 5.55 8.30 -12.28
N ASP A 1037 6.67 8.92 -11.93
CA ASP A 1037 7.90 9.04 -12.68
C ASP A 1037 8.13 7.82 -13.60
N SER A 1038 7.97 8.03 -14.89
CA SER A 1038 8.20 7.03 -15.94
C SER A 1038 9.64 7.05 -16.46
N LEU A 1039 10.59 7.59 -15.69
CA LEU A 1039 12.03 7.58 -16.01
C LEU A 1039 12.72 6.21 -15.93
N LYS A 1040 11.99 5.09 -15.77
CA LYS A 1040 12.58 3.74 -15.71
C LYS A 1040 11.90 2.72 -16.63
N THR A 1041 11.94 2.99 -17.93
CA THR A 1041 12.00 1.92 -18.95
C THR A 1041 13.08 2.26 -19.97
N ASN A 1042 14.32 1.95 -19.64
CA ASN A 1042 15.45 1.89 -20.60
C ASN A 1042 15.32 0.62 -21.45
N ASP A 1043 14.22 0.45 -22.17
CA ASP A 1043 14.16 -0.52 -23.25
C ASP A 1043 14.41 0.25 -24.54
N HIS A 1044 15.66 0.18 -24.99
CA HIS A 1044 15.99 0.46 -26.37
C HIS A 1044 15.03 -0.36 -27.25
N LEU A 1045 14.21 0.33 -28.04
CA LEU A 1045 13.17 -0.23 -28.92
C LEU A 1045 13.70 -1.22 -29.99
N SER A 1046 15.00 -1.49 -29.97
CA SER A 1046 15.76 -2.34 -30.88
C SER A 1046 16.05 -3.75 -30.32
N GLU A 1047 15.80 -4.04 -29.04
CA GLU A 1047 16.03 -5.37 -28.46
C GLU A 1047 14.73 -6.14 -28.22
N LEU A 1048 14.57 -7.20 -29.00
CA LEU A 1048 13.53 -8.22 -28.88
C LEU A 1048 13.84 -9.12 -27.68
N ASN A 1049 13.63 -8.64 -26.45
CA ASN A 1049 13.61 -9.51 -25.27
C ASN A 1049 12.19 -10.02 -25.03
N THR A 1050 11.96 -11.27 -25.43
CA THR A 1050 10.70 -11.98 -25.39
C THR A 1050 10.44 -12.64 -24.02
N ILE A 1051 9.16 -12.60 -23.61
CA ILE A 1051 8.48 -13.41 -22.56
C ILE A 1051 8.53 -12.94 -21.10
N ASN A 1052 9.57 -12.30 -20.57
CA ASN A 1052 9.66 -12.08 -19.10
C ASN A 1052 8.92 -10.87 -18.49
N SER A 1053 8.09 -10.14 -19.25
CA SER A 1053 7.24 -9.08 -18.68
C SER A 1053 5.81 -9.11 -19.23
N MET A 1054 5.07 -10.17 -18.90
CA MET A 1054 3.59 -10.15 -18.93
C MET A 1054 2.98 -9.19 -17.88
N LYS A 1055 3.80 -8.39 -17.17
CA LYS A 1055 3.33 -7.26 -16.35
C LYS A 1055 3.00 -6.06 -17.25
N ASN A 1056 1.88 -6.20 -17.95
CA ASN A 1056 0.76 -5.26 -17.92
C ASN A 1056 1.15 -3.76 -17.83
N THR A 1057 1.50 -3.14 -18.96
CA THR A 1057 1.74 -1.68 -19.08
C THR A 1057 0.61 -0.96 -19.84
N LEU A 1058 -0.62 -1.46 -19.73
CA LEU A 1058 -1.79 -0.63 -19.96
C LEU A 1058 -2.02 0.15 -18.66
N LYS A 1059 -1.77 1.47 -18.69
CA LYS A 1059 -2.18 2.36 -17.59
C LYS A 1059 -3.70 2.20 -17.39
N SER A 1060 -4.15 2.23 -16.14
CA SER A 1060 -5.59 2.24 -15.80
C SER A 1060 -6.30 3.26 -16.70
N GLY A 1061 -7.25 2.81 -17.52
CA GLY A 1061 -8.02 3.65 -18.46
C GLY A 1061 -7.72 3.50 -19.96
N ASN A 1062 -6.62 2.83 -20.37
CA ASN A 1062 -6.35 2.58 -21.79
C ASN A 1062 -7.00 1.28 -22.29
N LEU A 1063 -7.76 1.35 -23.40
CA LEU A 1063 -8.40 0.22 -24.08
C LEU A 1063 -7.40 -0.58 -24.91
N TRP A 1064 -6.45 0.08 -25.56
CA TRP A 1064 -5.43 -0.59 -26.36
C TRP A 1064 -4.14 0.20 -26.39
N SER A 1065 -3.03 -0.51 -26.62
CA SER A 1065 -1.73 0.07 -26.91
C SER A 1065 -1.03 -0.74 -27.99
N THR A 1066 -0.64 -0.09 -29.07
CA THR A 1066 0.10 -0.72 -30.16
C THR A 1066 1.43 -0.03 -30.36
N ASN A 1067 2.49 -0.83 -30.35
CA ASN A 1067 3.85 -0.42 -30.67
C ASN A 1067 4.15 -0.83 -32.12
N PHE A 1068 4.58 0.13 -32.93
CA PHE A 1068 5.11 -0.09 -34.27
C PHE A 1068 6.62 0.15 -34.24
N SER A 1069 7.37 -0.77 -34.84
CA SER A 1069 8.80 -0.62 -35.11
C SER A 1069 9.04 -0.86 -36.59
N LEU A 1070 9.69 0.10 -37.25
CA LEU A 1070 10.00 0.08 -38.66
C LEU A 1070 11.53 0.12 -38.80
N SER A 1071 12.07 -0.78 -39.61
CA SER A 1071 13.50 -0.84 -39.90
C SER A 1071 13.70 -1.04 -41.40
N TYR A 1072 14.25 -0.03 -42.06
CA TYR A 1072 14.65 -0.07 -43.46
C TYR A 1072 16.17 0.01 -43.58
N ASN A 1073 16.73 -0.86 -44.42
CA ASN A 1073 18.15 -0.88 -44.73
C ASN A 1073 18.33 -1.05 -46.23
N TYR A 1074 19.07 -0.13 -46.84
CA TYR A 1074 19.41 -0.08 -48.25
C TYR A 1074 20.92 -0.01 -48.40
N ASN A 1075 21.50 -0.89 -49.21
CA ASN A 1075 22.91 -0.85 -49.59
C ASN A 1075 23.03 -1.06 -51.09
N ALA A 1076 23.62 -0.06 -51.76
CA ALA A 1076 23.90 -0.04 -53.19
C ALA A 1076 25.31 0.53 -53.43
N TYR A 1077 26.30 0.02 -52.68
CA TYR A 1077 27.71 0.34 -52.95
C TYR A 1077 28.10 -0.03 -54.38
N ASN A 1078 27.69 -1.24 -54.81
CA ASN A 1078 27.59 -1.61 -56.21
C ASN A 1078 26.11 -1.45 -56.62
N PRO A 1079 25.76 -0.49 -57.52
CA PRO A 1079 24.39 -0.25 -57.95
C PRO A 1079 23.80 -1.43 -58.74
N LEU A 1080 24.64 -2.31 -59.31
CA LEU A 1080 24.19 -3.52 -60.03
C LEU A 1080 23.71 -4.62 -59.09
N ASN A 1081 24.13 -4.59 -57.82
CA ASN A 1081 23.76 -5.60 -56.82
C ASN A 1081 23.26 -4.92 -55.53
N GLU A 1082 22.09 -4.29 -55.63
CA GLU A 1082 21.46 -3.63 -54.50
C GLU A 1082 20.79 -4.62 -53.53
N THR A 1083 20.95 -4.35 -52.24
CA THR A 1083 20.28 -5.10 -51.18
C THR A 1083 19.36 -4.18 -50.39
N LYS A 1084 18.09 -4.59 -50.28
CA LYS A 1084 17.02 -3.84 -49.60
C LYS A 1084 16.32 -4.76 -48.60
N THR A 1085 16.12 -4.28 -47.38
CA THR A 1085 15.27 -4.95 -46.39
C THR A 1085 14.36 -3.93 -45.73
N PHE A 1086 13.10 -4.30 -45.51
CA PHE A 1086 12.13 -3.44 -44.83
C PHE A 1086 11.28 -4.28 -43.89
N TRP A 1087 11.57 -4.16 -42.60
CA TRP A 1087 10.88 -4.88 -41.53
C TRP A 1087 9.88 -3.98 -40.82
N VAL A 1088 8.67 -4.48 -40.62
CA VAL A 1088 7.66 -3.87 -39.76
C VAL A 1088 7.31 -4.87 -38.67
N ASN A 1089 7.59 -4.55 -37.40
CA ASN A 1089 7.10 -5.33 -36.27
C ASN A 1089 6.03 -4.55 -35.51
N THR A 1090 4.95 -5.24 -35.19
CA THR A 1090 3.80 -4.70 -34.46
C THR A 1090 3.58 -5.50 -33.19
N SER A 1091 3.34 -4.82 -32.07
CA SER A 1091 2.92 -5.44 -30.81
C SER A 1091 1.73 -4.67 -30.24
N SER A 1092 0.56 -5.28 -30.31
CA SER A 1092 -0.72 -4.72 -29.82
C SER A 1092 -1.12 -5.43 -28.54
N ASN A 1093 -1.47 -4.67 -27.49
CA ASN A 1093 -2.16 -5.15 -26.31
C ASN A 1093 -3.53 -4.48 -26.27
N ILE A 1094 -4.61 -5.26 -26.26
CA ILE A 1094 -6.00 -4.83 -26.38
C ILE A 1094 -6.79 -5.40 -25.20
N GLN A 1095 -7.45 -4.54 -24.45
CA GLN A 1095 -8.41 -4.91 -23.41
C GLN A 1095 -9.79 -5.03 -24.06
N LEU A 1096 -10.19 -6.26 -24.44
CA LEU A 1096 -11.47 -6.51 -25.13
C LEU A 1096 -12.68 -6.25 -24.22
N SER A 1097 -12.56 -6.57 -22.93
CA SER A 1097 -13.56 -6.28 -21.88
C SER A 1097 -12.85 -6.25 -20.52
N LYS A 1098 -13.55 -5.97 -19.40
CA LYS A 1098 -12.94 -5.96 -18.05
C LYS A 1098 -12.10 -7.22 -17.74
N ASN A 1099 -12.54 -8.38 -18.24
CA ASN A 1099 -11.92 -9.66 -17.92
C ASN A 1099 -11.11 -10.26 -19.07
N TRP A 1100 -11.18 -9.71 -20.29
CA TRP A 1100 -10.49 -10.27 -21.47
C TRP A 1100 -9.36 -9.36 -21.95
N LYS A 1101 -8.18 -9.95 -22.16
CA LYS A 1101 -6.99 -9.29 -22.67
C LYS A 1101 -6.43 -10.06 -23.85
N LEU A 1102 -6.24 -9.36 -24.96
CA LEU A 1102 -5.65 -9.88 -26.18
C LEU A 1102 -4.30 -9.20 -26.41
N ALA A 1103 -3.24 -9.98 -26.59
CA ALA A 1103 -1.95 -9.51 -27.08
C ALA A 1103 -1.70 -10.13 -28.45
N TYR A 1104 -1.46 -9.28 -29.44
CA TYR A 1104 -1.18 -9.68 -30.82
C TYR A 1104 0.18 -9.14 -31.24
N ARG A 1105 1.06 -10.02 -31.71
CA ARG A 1105 2.37 -9.66 -32.23
C ARG A 1105 2.50 -10.16 -33.65
N ALA A 1106 3.06 -9.34 -34.53
CA ALA A 1106 3.30 -9.71 -35.92
C ALA A 1106 4.59 -9.07 -36.45
N ARG A 1107 5.24 -9.76 -37.39
CA ARG A 1107 6.43 -9.31 -38.10
C ARG A 1107 6.24 -9.49 -39.60
N PHE A 1108 6.31 -8.39 -40.33
CA PHE A 1108 6.15 -8.34 -41.78
C PHE A 1108 7.48 -8.03 -42.46
N ASP A 1109 7.76 -8.75 -43.54
CA ASP A 1109 8.75 -8.35 -44.55
C ASP A 1109 8.00 -7.55 -45.62
N MET A 1110 8.18 -6.23 -45.62
CA MET A 1110 7.48 -5.33 -46.55
C MET A 1110 8.06 -5.36 -47.96
N ILE A 1111 9.27 -5.91 -48.16
CA ILE A 1111 9.85 -6.09 -49.50
C ILE A 1111 9.22 -7.32 -50.15
N LYS A 1112 9.19 -8.45 -49.44
CA LYS A 1112 8.56 -9.69 -49.92
C LYS A 1112 7.04 -9.70 -49.80
N LYS A 1113 6.47 -8.73 -49.07
CA LYS A 1113 5.04 -8.63 -48.72
C LYS A 1113 4.53 -9.87 -47.97
N ASP A 1114 5.35 -10.40 -47.09
CA ASP A 1114 5.09 -11.65 -46.37
C ASP A 1114 4.98 -11.45 -44.85
N LEU A 1115 4.08 -12.21 -44.21
CA LEU A 1115 3.93 -12.25 -42.76
C LEU A 1115 4.81 -13.37 -42.19
N VAL A 1116 6.03 -12.99 -41.80
CA VAL A 1116 7.06 -13.95 -41.36
C VAL A 1116 6.70 -14.64 -40.05
N SER A 1117 6.10 -13.93 -39.10
CA SER A 1117 5.60 -14.54 -37.88
C SER A 1117 4.50 -13.72 -37.23
N HIS A 1118 3.57 -14.41 -36.57
CA HIS A 1118 2.57 -13.80 -35.71
C HIS A 1118 2.25 -14.68 -34.50
N ASN A 1119 1.87 -14.06 -33.39
CA ASN A 1119 1.50 -14.72 -32.17
C ASN A 1119 0.28 -14.02 -31.56
N VAL A 1120 -0.70 -14.82 -31.16
CA VAL A 1120 -1.92 -14.40 -30.50
C VAL A 1120 -1.90 -14.94 -29.09
N SER A 1121 -2.02 -14.07 -28.09
CA SER A 1121 -2.14 -14.46 -26.69
C SER A 1121 -3.42 -13.86 -26.13
N LEU A 1122 -4.31 -14.71 -25.62
CA LEU A 1122 -5.60 -14.32 -25.09
C LEU A 1122 -5.70 -14.79 -23.65
N ASN A 1123 -5.95 -13.86 -22.74
CA ASN A 1123 -6.09 -14.13 -21.32
C ASN A 1123 -7.48 -13.70 -20.85
N ARG A 1124 -8.15 -14.57 -20.08
CA ARG A 1124 -9.43 -14.29 -19.42
C ARG A 1124 -9.30 -14.45 -17.91
N ASP A 1125 -9.68 -13.41 -17.18
CA ASP A 1125 -9.88 -13.48 -15.74
C ASP A 1125 -11.25 -14.13 -15.45
N LEU A 1126 -11.21 -15.31 -14.80
CA LEU A 1126 -12.38 -16.07 -14.35
C LEU A 1126 -12.50 -16.00 -12.82
N HIS A 1127 -12.16 -14.84 -12.24
CA HIS A 1127 -12.23 -14.54 -10.82
C HIS A 1127 -11.16 -15.27 -9.97
N CYS A 1128 -11.30 -16.58 -9.75
CA CYS A 1128 -10.31 -17.41 -9.03
C CYS A 1128 -9.45 -18.24 -9.95
N TRP A 1129 -9.91 -18.41 -11.19
CA TRP A 1129 -9.20 -19.09 -12.26
C TRP A 1129 -8.73 -18.06 -13.28
N GLU A 1130 -7.64 -18.37 -13.96
CA GLU A 1130 -7.20 -17.65 -15.15
C GLU A 1130 -7.14 -18.64 -16.32
N LEU A 1131 -7.77 -18.25 -17.42
CA LEU A 1131 -7.63 -18.95 -18.70
C LEU A 1131 -6.62 -18.19 -19.55
N SER A 1132 -5.63 -18.91 -20.07
CA SER A 1132 -4.63 -18.38 -20.99
C SER A 1132 -4.56 -19.24 -22.23
N LEU A 1133 -4.59 -18.60 -23.40
CA LEU A 1133 -4.45 -19.20 -24.72
C LEU A 1133 -3.27 -18.52 -25.41
N ASN A 1134 -2.24 -19.28 -25.76
CA ASN A 1134 -1.16 -18.82 -26.62
C ASN A 1134 -1.20 -19.60 -27.92
N TRP A 1135 -1.33 -18.90 -29.04
CA TRP A 1135 -1.45 -19.49 -30.36
C TRP A 1135 -0.47 -18.85 -31.33
N THR A 1136 0.30 -19.70 -31.98
CA THR A 1136 1.17 -19.35 -33.10
C THR A 1136 0.64 -20.11 -34.32
N PRO A 1137 -0.10 -19.45 -35.22
CA PRO A 1137 -0.78 -20.14 -36.32
C PRO A 1137 0.14 -20.78 -37.36
N GLY A 1138 1.32 -20.22 -37.62
CA GLY A 1138 2.22 -20.69 -38.68
C GLY A 1138 3.72 -20.55 -38.36
N GLY A 1139 4.55 -21.13 -39.22
CA GLY A 1139 6.01 -21.14 -39.13
C GLY A 1139 6.58 -22.21 -38.19
N ILE A 1140 7.89 -22.16 -37.96
CA ILE A 1140 8.64 -23.15 -37.14
C ILE A 1140 8.14 -23.20 -35.69
N GLY A 1141 7.47 -22.13 -35.22
CA GLY A 1141 6.88 -22.02 -33.89
C GLY A 1141 5.42 -22.46 -33.79
N GLN A 1142 4.83 -23.05 -34.84
CA GLN A 1142 3.39 -23.32 -34.88
C GLN A 1142 2.93 -24.17 -33.70
N GLY A 1143 1.82 -23.77 -33.07
CA GLY A 1143 1.29 -24.48 -31.92
C GLY A 1143 0.27 -23.68 -31.15
N VAL A 1144 -0.48 -24.39 -30.32
CA VAL A 1144 -1.48 -23.83 -29.41
C VAL A 1144 -1.22 -24.34 -28.01
N TYR A 1145 -1.33 -23.45 -27.03
CA TYR A 1145 -1.23 -23.79 -25.62
C TYR A 1145 -2.39 -23.14 -24.88
N VAL A 1146 -3.29 -23.99 -24.39
CA VAL A 1146 -4.39 -23.59 -23.52
C VAL A 1146 -4.02 -24.01 -22.11
N LYS A 1147 -4.07 -23.08 -21.17
CA LYS A 1147 -3.86 -23.34 -19.75
C LYS A 1147 -4.96 -22.66 -18.95
N LEU A 1148 -5.63 -23.44 -18.11
CA LEU A 1148 -6.59 -22.99 -17.11
C LEU A 1148 -5.98 -23.28 -15.74
N ASN A 1149 -5.66 -22.26 -14.94
CA ASN A 1149 -5.05 -22.45 -13.62
C ASN A 1149 -5.67 -21.56 -12.56
N VAL A 1150 -5.51 -21.92 -11.28
CA VAL A 1150 -5.87 -21.05 -10.17
C VAL A 1150 -4.96 -19.83 -10.15
N LYS A 1151 -5.54 -18.65 -9.91
CA LYS A 1151 -4.86 -17.36 -9.93
C LYS A 1151 -3.94 -17.15 -8.72
N SER A 1152 -4.32 -17.69 -7.56
CA SER A 1152 -3.56 -17.60 -6.31
C SER A 1152 -2.16 -18.20 -6.44
N PRO A 1153 -1.08 -17.48 -6.11
CA PRO A 1153 0.30 -17.97 -6.18
C PRO A 1153 0.55 -19.30 -5.48
N ASN A 1154 -0.11 -19.53 -4.34
CA ASN A 1154 0.06 -20.73 -3.52
C ASN A 1154 -0.61 -21.97 -4.13
N LEU A 1155 -1.53 -21.78 -5.08
CA LEU A 1155 -2.29 -22.85 -5.71
C LEU A 1155 -2.12 -22.87 -7.25
N LYS A 1156 -1.14 -22.16 -7.80
CA LYS A 1156 -0.89 -22.10 -9.25
C LYS A 1156 -0.62 -23.46 -9.89
N ASP A 1157 -0.18 -24.42 -9.08
CA ASP A 1157 0.05 -25.79 -9.54
C ASP A 1157 -1.26 -26.54 -9.82
N LEU A 1158 -2.41 -26.06 -9.32
CA LEU A 1158 -3.73 -26.54 -9.75
C LEU A 1158 -4.05 -25.94 -11.13
N LYS A 1159 -3.70 -26.69 -12.17
CA LYS A 1159 -3.84 -26.27 -13.56
C LYS A 1159 -4.22 -27.44 -14.48
N ILE A 1160 -4.94 -27.10 -15.54
CA ILE A 1160 -5.28 -28.00 -16.65
C ILE A 1160 -4.66 -27.40 -17.90
N GLU A 1161 -3.94 -28.22 -18.66
CA GLU A 1161 -3.18 -27.78 -19.82
C GLU A 1161 -3.50 -28.64 -21.04
N LYS A 1162 -3.65 -28.00 -22.20
CA LYS A 1162 -3.73 -28.66 -23.49
C LYS A 1162 -2.69 -28.03 -24.42
N LYS A 1163 -1.75 -28.84 -24.89
CA LYS A 1163 -0.60 -28.42 -25.71
C LYS A 1163 -0.69 -29.04 -27.10
N GLY A 1164 -0.44 -28.24 -28.13
CA GLY A 1164 -0.37 -28.66 -29.53
C GLY A 1164 0.80 -28.01 -30.27
N GLY A 1165 1.30 -28.65 -31.33
CA GLY A 1165 2.44 -28.16 -32.12
C GLY A 1165 3.74 -28.13 -31.31
N VAL A 1166 4.49 -27.02 -31.34
CA VAL A 1166 5.77 -26.91 -30.60
C VAL A 1166 5.58 -27.05 -29.08
N TYR A 1167 4.44 -26.58 -28.54
CA TYR A 1167 4.16 -26.72 -27.11
C TYR A 1167 4.02 -28.19 -26.69
N SER A 1168 3.54 -29.08 -27.56
CA SER A 1168 3.40 -30.50 -27.21
C SER A 1168 4.74 -31.20 -27.08
N LYS A 1169 5.76 -30.73 -27.80
CA LYS A 1169 7.11 -31.31 -27.77
C LYS A 1169 7.89 -30.86 -26.54
N SER A 1170 7.61 -29.66 -26.03
CA SER A 1170 8.38 -29.08 -24.94
C SER A 1170 8.05 -29.75 -23.60
N PRO A 1171 9.08 -30.12 -22.80
CA PRO A 1171 8.91 -30.59 -21.44
C PRO A 1171 8.75 -29.44 -20.43
N PHE A 1172 8.21 -28.30 -20.86
CA PHE A 1172 8.08 -27.08 -20.06
C PHE A 1172 6.78 -26.34 -20.35
#